data_AF-A0A963YQU6-F1
#
_entry.id   AF-A0A963YQU6-F1
#
_cell.length_a   1.000
_cell.length_b   1.000
_cell.length_c   1.000
_cell.angle_alpha   90.00
_cell.angle_beta   90.00
_cell.angle_gamma   90.00
#
_symmetry.space_group_name_H-M   'P 1'
#
loop_
_entity.id
_entity.type
_entity.pdbx_description
1 polymer ?
#
loop_
_entity_poly.entity_id
_entity_poly.type
_entity_poly.pdbx_seq_one_letter_code
_entity_poly.pdbx_strand_id
1 'polypeptide(L)'
;MMVKKSGTSRAGVPQQSGVVTVLVDRQAVQLHRTNGMPFNAGVLNVLLDGNPLAQVSLARPTPTLSFTLPPQLLPRVVDIVDQATNVSVLDSPLSLDDALAPRFERAEFDRGECLLEASMSGYPVESLAAVLVDEHGLVVVAGMLEADRRSDNARMRYTAKLPLLRLVPHGPALSVALYIGGRRMPNSVPISAIATGYAGAINQSNPDQIKGWALDFAKPEQPVSLDILIGERRVATIVADEARPNPAAQGDGQEQGFTVDKAVLGALENGDVISVLLAGKPTHLVDSPQRVQQAATIRGIFDNINGNHACGWVLDTTQPDQPRTVEAVCDGRVIGTAIANGLRRDVLEAGLPTDRCGYRILLEAPIHTLFGRNIIVRIKESGVILNGSPRQPEINPNIKTYLTPDRGISPRILERLRQRMNAAADGMGLSIVMPIHNTRRDWLTEALRSVCMQWCGAWELICVDDASTAPHIAGMLDWFAQTDKRIRVIRSPANEGIAGATTRGIQAARYPYVTLMDHDDVLEPDAVHHLLATVRRTGADFIYSDEVLTAEDSSVVLDVRARPAFSHDYYLSHPYFVHMVAVRTEIAQRIGGFDAALPISADVDFILRVIEESGSVAHIPRVLYRWRTHTTSTGHDKQGQVMAATTAAIQRHLDRLKTGAVAKPAAEFNQFEIAWPDPGGRVLIIIPTKDGTDLLRQCIASIEATVPPEDYRLIVIDHESKEAASKKYLAQIAKRHTVMPYKGSFNYAAMNNQAIRLHAEDEPFILFMNNDIEAVEAGWLQRMRSLAGRSGVGAVGTALMYSDRRIQHGGVIVGVNGMADHALRFEPVWNQDGSRNLGYNASLPAVRDFSAVTAACMMMPRAVFDEVGGFNDGYAVGFNDTDLCLRIGQAGYKLLYDGRTLLFHHESVTRIAKAQLKHPEDDAHFQRDWEAVLSAGDPFYSPLLELYGADHKLRLGPCASLAPRVVAVTMGRTALPTQASGKKPRPARRTSGVRARATAG
;
A
#
# COMPACT_ATOMS: atom_id res chain seq x y z
N MET A 1 19.32 1.17 13.54
CA MET A 1 20.17 1.58 14.68
C MET A 1 20.78 2.95 14.43
N MET A 2 20.96 3.78 15.48
CA MET A 2 21.61 5.10 15.41
C MET A 2 22.81 5.17 16.38
N VAL A 3 23.83 5.97 16.09
CA VAL A 3 24.98 6.20 16.98
C VAL A 3 25.12 7.70 17.26
N LYS A 4 25.10 8.13 18.53
CA LYS A 4 25.18 9.55 18.95
C LYS A 4 26.32 9.79 19.94
N LYS A 5 27.09 10.87 19.77
CA LYS A 5 28.13 11.24 20.75
C LYS A 5 27.51 11.80 22.03
N SER A 6 27.95 11.33 23.20
CA SER A 6 27.40 11.77 24.48
C SER A 6 27.84 13.21 24.80
N GLY A 7 26.91 14.08 25.19
CA GLY A 7 27.21 15.42 25.71
C GLY A 7 27.11 16.59 24.72
N THR A 8 26.75 16.37 23.45
CA THR A 8 26.45 17.47 22.51
C THR A 8 25.01 17.95 22.68
N SER A 9 24.81 19.11 23.30
CA SER A 9 23.50 19.73 23.57
C SER A 9 23.11 20.84 22.57
N ARG A 10 23.72 20.92 21.38
CA ARG A 10 23.34 21.92 20.36
C ARG A 10 22.68 21.28 19.15
N ALA A 11 21.42 21.68 18.95
CA ALA A 11 20.69 21.58 17.70
C ALA A 11 21.42 22.38 16.61
N GLY A 12 21.69 21.74 15.47
CA GLY A 12 22.37 22.35 14.34
C GLY A 12 23.39 21.39 13.72
N VAL A 13 23.09 20.93 12.51
CA VAL A 13 23.79 19.93 11.69
C VAL A 13 23.40 18.47 12.02
N PRO A 14 22.73 17.74 11.11
CA PRO A 14 22.54 16.31 11.25
C PRO A 14 23.92 15.65 11.16
N GLN A 15 24.47 15.19 12.28
CA GLN A 15 25.66 14.34 12.23
C GLN A 15 25.27 12.95 11.71
N GLN A 16 25.31 12.86 10.37
CA GLN A 16 25.68 11.71 9.55
C GLN A 16 24.82 10.44 9.72
N SER A 17 23.63 10.47 9.11
CA SER A 17 22.91 9.28 8.66
C SER A 17 23.66 8.67 7.46
N GLY A 18 24.45 7.63 7.71
CA GLY A 18 25.01 6.75 6.69
C GLY A 18 24.42 5.35 6.85
N VAL A 19 24.36 4.58 5.77
CA VAL A 19 24.09 3.15 5.84
C VAL A 19 25.20 2.52 6.68
N VAL A 20 24.83 1.66 7.63
CA VAL A 20 25.77 0.97 8.52
C VAL A 20 25.60 -0.51 8.27
N THR A 21 26.66 -1.18 7.80
CA THR A 21 26.67 -2.65 7.75
C THR A 21 26.80 -3.17 9.18
N VAL A 22 25.88 -4.03 9.59
CA VAL A 22 25.83 -4.64 10.92
C VAL A 22 26.33 -6.07 10.80
N LEU A 23 27.51 -6.36 11.34
CA LEU A 23 28.01 -7.73 11.49
C LEU A 23 27.68 -8.21 12.90
N VAL A 24 27.05 -9.37 13.01
CA VAL A 24 26.64 -9.94 14.29
C VAL A 24 27.36 -11.27 14.50
N ASP A 25 28.24 -11.31 15.49
CA ASP A 25 28.87 -12.52 16.02
C ASP A 25 28.23 -12.89 17.38
N ARG A 26 28.45 -14.11 17.87
CA ARG A 26 27.93 -14.64 19.14
C ARG A 26 28.22 -13.78 20.37
N GLN A 27 29.21 -12.89 20.32
CA GLN A 27 29.62 -12.05 21.45
C GLN A 27 29.74 -10.54 21.15
N ALA A 28 29.57 -10.13 19.89
CA ALA A 28 29.75 -8.73 19.51
C ALA A 28 28.97 -8.35 18.24
N VAL A 29 28.50 -7.12 18.20
CA VAL A 29 28.00 -6.43 17.01
C VAL A 29 29.04 -5.42 16.57
N GLN A 30 29.40 -5.49 15.29
CA GLN A 30 30.26 -4.51 14.65
C GLN A 30 29.45 -3.66 13.68
N LEU A 31 29.56 -2.35 13.81
CA LEU A 31 28.98 -1.36 12.93
C LEU A 31 30.08 -0.80 12.03
N HIS A 32 29.91 -0.97 10.73
CA HIS A 32 30.81 -0.44 9.71
C HIS A 32 30.12 0.65 8.93
N ARG A 33 30.75 1.82 8.77
CA ARG A 33 30.20 2.89 7.92
C ARG A 33 30.51 2.61 6.46
N THR A 34 29.47 2.50 5.63
CA THR A 34 29.60 2.17 4.20
C THR A 34 30.12 3.32 3.34
N ASN A 35 30.24 4.53 3.89
CA ASN A 35 30.72 5.72 3.16
C ASN A 35 32.20 6.08 3.44
N GLY A 36 32.97 5.21 4.11
CA GLY A 36 34.40 5.40 4.36
C GLY A 36 34.79 6.43 5.42
N MET A 37 33.83 7.11 6.06
CA MET A 37 34.09 8.15 7.07
C MET A 37 34.14 7.56 8.50
N PRO A 38 35.23 7.74 9.29
CA PRO A 38 35.35 7.13 10.61
C PRO A 38 34.39 7.71 11.66
N PHE A 39 33.94 6.87 12.61
CA PHE A 39 33.30 7.32 13.84
C PHE A 39 34.30 8.12 14.68
N ASN A 40 33.93 9.33 15.08
CA ASN A 40 34.83 10.20 15.84
C ASN A 40 35.13 9.66 17.24
N ALA A 41 36.36 9.91 17.72
CA ALA A 41 36.75 9.61 19.10
C ALA A 41 35.82 10.29 20.13
N GLY A 42 35.54 9.59 21.23
CA GLY A 42 34.64 10.01 22.30
C GLY A 42 33.70 8.89 22.73
N VAL A 43 32.82 9.20 23.68
CA VAL A 43 31.78 8.29 24.15
C VAL A 43 30.58 8.37 23.21
N LEU A 44 30.16 7.24 22.67
CA LEU A 44 29.09 7.10 21.68
C LEU A 44 27.97 6.23 22.25
N ASN A 45 26.73 6.70 22.19
CA ASN A 45 25.53 5.94 22.52
C ASN A 45 24.97 5.30 21.24
N VAL A 46 24.89 3.98 21.23
CA VAL A 46 24.22 3.20 20.20
C VAL A 46 22.75 3.05 20.60
N LEU A 47 21.83 3.30 19.67
CA LEU A 47 20.39 3.32 19.86
C LEU A 47 19.72 2.35 18.89
N LEU A 48 18.70 1.63 19.36
CA LEU A 48 17.78 0.84 18.54
C LEU A 48 16.37 1.40 18.74
N ASP A 49 15.72 1.82 17.66
CA ASP A 49 14.39 2.46 17.67
C ASP A 49 14.26 3.61 18.70
N GLY A 50 15.31 4.43 18.78
CA GLY A 50 15.38 5.57 19.70
C GLY A 50 15.77 5.24 21.14
N ASN A 51 15.84 3.95 21.51
CA ASN A 51 16.20 3.51 22.86
C ASN A 51 17.70 3.20 23.00
N PRO A 52 18.37 3.55 24.12
CA PRO A 52 19.76 3.20 24.39
C PRO A 52 20.00 1.69 24.37
N LEU A 53 20.84 1.24 23.44
CA LEU A 53 21.21 -0.15 23.23
C LEU A 53 22.58 -0.47 23.85
N ALA A 54 23.57 0.41 23.67
CA ALA A 54 24.91 0.28 24.24
C ALA A 54 25.63 1.63 24.28
N GLN A 55 26.70 1.71 25.07
CA GLN A 55 27.60 2.86 25.09
C GLN A 55 29.03 2.39 24.79
N VAL A 56 29.70 3.05 23.83
CA VAL A 56 31.03 2.67 23.34
C VAL A 56 31.97 3.85 23.45
N SER A 57 33.10 3.66 24.12
CA SER A 57 34.17 4.67 24.20
C SER A 57 35.22 4.41 23.13
N LEU A 58 35.37 5.34 22.19
CA LEU A 58 36.42 5.29 21.18
C LEU A 58 37.57 6.23 21.54
N ALA A 59 38.79 5.71 21.67
CA ALA A 59 39.98 6.51 21.95
C ALA A 59 40.49 7.29 20.71
N ARG A 60 40.21 6.80 19.50
CA ARG A 60 40.60 7.40 18.21
C ARG A 60 39.48 7.21 17.19
N PRO A 61 39.40 8.04 16.13
CA PRO A 61 38.42 7.82 15.08
C PRO A 61 38.65 6.48 14.36
N THR A 62 37.59 5.70 14.13
CA THR A 62 37.66 4.37 13.49
C THR A 62 36.47 4.13 12.56
N PRO A 63 36.63 3.49 11.40
CA PRO A 63 35.53 3.15 10.49
C PRO A 63 34.56 2.09 11.06
N THR A 64 35.02 1.37 12.09
CA THR A 64 34.29 0.27 12.74
C THR A 64 34.05 0.56 14.21
N LEU A 65 32.83 0.31 14.68
CA LEU A 65 32.43 0.38 16.09
C LEU A 65 31.93 -0.99 16.57
N SER A 66 32.60 -1.55 17.58
CA SER A 66 32.26 -2.87 18.11
C SER A 66 31.68 -2.77 19.53
N PHE A 67 30.57 -3.46 19.80
CA PHE A 67 29.96 -3.55 21.13
C PHE A 67 29.16 -4.84 21.29
N THR A 68 28.94 -5.29 22.53
CA THR A 68 28.19 -6.54 22.78
C THR A 68 26.69 -6.28 22.89
N LEU A 69 25.88 -7.11 22.23
CA LEU A 69 24.43 -7.11 22.45
C LEU A 69 24.08 -7.96 23.68
N PRO A 70 23.04 -7.59 24.44
CA PRO A 70 22.39 -8.52 25.36
C PRO A 70 22.00 -9.81 24.60
N PRO A 71 22.23 -11.01 25.16
CA PRO A 71 21.94 -12.29 24.49
C PRO A 71 20.50 -12.45 23.97
N GLN A 72 19.58 -11.63 24.48
CA GLN A 72 18.16 -11.58 24.15
C GLN A 72 17.86 -10.87 22.80
N LEU A 73 18.85 -10.17 22.23
CA LEU A 73 18.72 -9.35 21.01
C LEU A 73 19.56 -9.88 19.83
N LEU A 74 20.25 -11.02 19.99
CA LEU A 74 20.91 -11.72 18.87
C LEU A 74 19.84 -12.40 18.01
N PRO A 75 19.82 -12.22 16.68
CA PRO A 75 18.91 -12.96 15.80
C PRO A 75 19.12 -14.46 15.98
N ARG A 76 18.06 -15.23 16.22
CA ARG A 76 18.15 -16.68 16.25
C ARG A 76 18.33 -17.18 14.82
N VAL A 77 18.99 -18.32 14.62
CA VAL A 77 19.17 -18.93 13.27
C VAL A 77 17.81 -19.16 12.58
N VAL A 78 16.77 -19.40 13.38
CA VAL A 78 15.36 -19.45 12.93
C VAL A 78 14.92 -18.15 12.27
N ASP A 79 15.26 -16.99 12.84
CA ASP A 79 14.87 -15.68 12.31
C ASP A 79 15.54 -15.38 10.95
N ILE A 80 16.75 -15.91 10.73
CA ILE A 80 17.50 -15.77 9.47
C ILE A 80 16.89 -16.68 8.38
N VAL A 81 16.50 -17.90 8.75
CA VAL A 81 15.81 -18.84 7.85
C VAL A 81 14.41 -18.32 7.50
N ASP A 82 13.67 -17.80 8.47
CA ASP A 82 12.33 -17.22 8.26
C ASP A 82 12.39 -15.97 7.36
N GLN A 83 13.36 -15.08 7.57
CA GLN A 83 13.55 -13.89 6.72
C GLN A 83 14.01 -14.23 5.30
N ALA A 84 14.84 -15.27 5.11
CA ALA A 84 15.33 -15.68 3.80
C ALA A 84 14.30 -16.49 3.00
N THR A 85 13.39 -17.21 3.67
CA THR A 85 12.40 -18.10 3.04
C THR A 85 10.99 -17.52 2.99
N ASN A 86 10.72 -16.41 3.69
CA ASN A 86 9.43 -15.73 3.78
C ASN A 86 8.28 -16.61 4.29
N VAL A 87 8.62 -17.66 5.06
CA VAL A 87 7.70 -18.55 5.77
C VAL A 87 7.98 -18.40 7.26
N SER A 88 6.95 -18.14 8.07
CA SER A 88 7.12 -18.12 9.53
C SER A 88 7.13 -19.56 10.05
N VAL A 89 8.31 -20.11 10.34
CA VAL A 89 8.43 -21.48 10.85
C VAL A 89 8.48 -21.44 12.39
N LEU A 90 7.29 -21.42 12.99
CA LEU A 90 6.95 -21.97 14.31
C LEU A 90 7.90 -21.69 15.51
N ASP A 91 7.42 -20.94 16.49
CA ASP A 91 8.09 -20.58 17.76
C ASP A 91 8.41 -21.74 18.77
N SER A 92 8.57 -23.00 18.34
CA SER A 92 9.21 -24.03 19.19
C SER A 92 9.56 -25.35 18.48
N PRO A 93 10.64 -26.05 18.93
CA PRO A 93 11.22 -27.18 18.23
C PRO A 93 10.36 -28.44 18.34
N LEU A 94 10.20 -29.15 17.21
CA LEU A 94 9.77 -30.54 17.19
C LEU A 94 10.73 -31.38 18.06
N SER A 95 10.18 -32.24 18.93
CA SER A 95 10.95 -33.30 19.58
C SER A 95 11.28 -34.34 18.51
N LEU A 96 12.53 -34.35 18.06
CA LEU A 96 13.10 -35.39 17.20
C LEU A 96 13.55 -36.55 18.11
N ASP A 97 12.58 -37.30 18.62
CA ASP A 97 12.86 -38.59 19.23
C ASP A 97 12.35 -39.68 18.28
N ASP A 98 13.29 -40.54 17.90
CA ASP A 98 13.16 -41.78 17.14
C ASP A 98 13.20 -41.71 15.59
N ALA A 99 14.42 -41.94 15.07
CA ALA A 99 14.76 -42.58 13.79
C ALA A 99 14.61 -41.81 12.44
N LEU A 100 14.93 -40.52 12.38
CA LEU A 100 15.05 -39.77 11.10
C LEU A 100 16.47 -39.21 10.91
N ALA A 101 17.41 -40.02 10.44
CA ALA A 101 18.75 -39.56 10.07
C ALA A 101 18.84 -39.43 8.53
N PRO A 102 18.65 -38.23 7.94
CA PRO A 102 18.95 -38.04 6.54
C PRO A 102 20.44 -38.35 6.27
N ARG A 103 20.69 -39.10 5.19
CA ARG A 103 22.03 -39.42 4.68
C ARG A 103 22.30 -38.57 3.45
N PHE A 104 23.36 -37.78 3.48
CA PHE A 104 23.85 -37.11 2.28
C PHE A 104 24.38 -38.12 1.27
N GLU A 105 24.00 -37.97 0.00
CA GLU A 105 24.44 -38.83 -1.10
C GLU A 105 25.48 -38.13 -1.98
N ARG A 106 25.31 -36.83 -2.26
CA ARG A 106 26.21 -36.06 -3.15
C ARG A 106 26.15 -34.55 -2.88
N ALA A 107 27.27 -33.85 -3.09
CA ALA A 107 27.33 -32.39 -3.17
C ALA A 107 28.39 -31.99 -4.22
N GLU A 108 28.02 -31.20 -5.23
CA GLU A 108 28.93 -30.84 -6.33
C GLU A 108 28.72 -29.40 -6.82
N PHE A 109 29.80 -28.76 -7.28
CA PHE A 109 29.75 -27.42 -7.85
C PHE A 109 29.70 -27.50 -9.38
N ASP A 110 28.74 -26.80 -9.99
CA ASP A 110 28.67 -26.63 -11.44
C ASP A 110 28.16 -25.22 -11.77
N ARG A 111 28.85 -24.49 -12.65
CA ARG A 111 28.43 -23.18 -13.20
C ARG A 111 27.96 -22.12 -12.17
N GLY A 112 28.58 -22.07 -10.99
CA GLY A 112 28.19 -21.10 -9.93
C GLY A 112 26.97 -21.53 -9.10
N GLU A 113 26.55 -22.78 -9.22
CA GLU A 113 25.52 -23.41 -8.41
C GLU A 113 26.12 -24.57 -7.59
N CYS A 114 25.56 -24.81 -6.40
CA CYS A 114 25.83 -26.04 -5.65
C CYS A 114 24.62 -26.98 -5.78
N LEU A 115 24.86 -28.18 -6.33
CA LEU A 115 23.90 -29.27 -6.40
C LEU A 115 24.03 -30.13 -5.14
N LEU A 116 22.93 -30.33 -4.42
CA LEU A 116 22.89 -31.15 -3.20
C LEU A 116 21.94 -32.34 -3.40
N GLU A 117 22.38 -33.56 -3.05
CA GLU A 117 21.54 -34.76 -2.98
C GLU A 117 21.58 -35.36 -1.57
N ALA A 118 20.42 -35.54 -0.96
CA ALA A 118 20.27 -36.22 0.33
C ALA A 118 19.12 -37.23 0.28
N SER A 119 19.23 -38.33 1.02
CA SER A 119 18.15 -39.30 1.19
C SER A 119 17.70 -39.46 2.63
N MET A 120 16.39 -39.65 2.84
CA MET A 120 15.82 -39.86 4.17
C MET A 120 14.94 -41.12 4.17
N SER A 121 15.14 -41.97 5.16
CA SER A 121 14.29 -43.14 5.42
C SER A 121 13.26 -42.79 6.50
N GLY A 122 11.96 -42.82 6.18
CA GLY A 122 10.88 -42.51 7.12
C GLY A 122 9.76 -41.64 6.53
N TYR A 123 9.00 -40.94 7.40
CA TYR A 123 7.88 -40.07 6.99
C TYR A 123 8.35 -38.97 6.02
N PRO A 124 7.64 -38.77 4.89
CA PRO A 124 8.02 -37.74 3.91
C PRO A 124 7.80 -36.34 4.50
N VAL A 125 8.86 -35.54 4.56
CA VAL A 125 8.72 -34.07 4.68
C VAL A 125 8.75 -33.49 3.26
N GLU A 126 7.78 -32.64 2.94
CA GLU A 126 7.64 -32.08 1.58
C GLU A 126 8.79 -31.15 1.20
N SER A 127 9.50 -30.60 2.19
CA SER A 127 10.60 -29.67 1.97
C SER A 127 11.59 -29.70 3.14
N LEU A 128 12.88 -29.57 2.84
CA LEU A 128 13.99 -29.65 3.80
C LEU A 128 14.87 -28.41 3.66
N ALA A 129 15.22 -27.73 4.75
CA ALA A 129 16.14 -26.58 4.67
C ALA A 129 17.60 -27.06 4.73
N ALA A 130 18.43 -26.62 3.77
CA ALA A 130 19.88 -26.76 3.85
C ALA A 130 20.55 -25.41 4.04
N VAL A 131 21.63 -25.45 4.81
CA VAL A 131 22.46 -24.30 5.12
C VAL A 131 23.90 -24.67 4.88
N LEU A 132 24.55 -23.95 3.96
CA LEU A 132 25.99 -23.99 3.77
C LEU A 132 26.64 -23.17 4.88
N VAL A 133 27.62 -23.76 5.57
CA VAL A 133 28.37 -23.09 6.62
C VAL A 133 29.88 -23.19 6.39
N ASP A 134 30.62 -22.17 6.82
CA ASP A 134 32.09 -22.21 6.81
C ASP A 134 32.66 -23.05 7.97
N GLU A 135 33.99 -23.10 8.07
CA GLU A 135 34.70 -23.85 9.13
C GLU A 135 34.46 -23.31 10.55
N HIS A 136 33.89 -22.12 10.69
CA HIS A 136 33.51 -21.49 11.95
C HIS A 136 32.01 -21.62 12.25
N GLY A 137 31.24 -22.24 11.35
CA GLY A 137 29.80 -22.43 11.47
C GLY A 137 28.98 -21.21 11.10
N LEU A 138 29.55 -20.26 10.36
CA LEU A 138 28.88 -19.08 9.81
C LEU A 138 28.02 -19.49 8.61
N VAL A 139 26.78 -19.00 8.52
CA VAL A 139 25.89 -19.30 7.39
C VAL A 139 26.31 -18.50 6.15
N VAL A 140 26.67 -19.23 5.09
CA VAL A 140 27.11 -18.67 3.80
C VAL A 140 25.93 -18.55 2.82
N VAL A 141 25.12 -19.61 2.69
CA VAL A 141 23.91 -19.66 1.84
C VAL A 141 22.87 -20.58 2.49
N ALA A 142 21.58 -20.25 2.37
CA ALA A 142 20.47 -21.10 2.82
C ALA A 142 19.42 -21.29 1.71
N GLY A 143 18.80 -22.46 1.63
CA GLY A 143 17.71 -22.71 0.67
C GLY A 143 16.96 -24.02 0.95
N MET A 144 15.88 -24.25 0.20
CA MET A 144 15.03 -25.44 0.33
C MET A 144 15.45 -26.53 -0.65
N LEU A 145 15.47 -27.78 -0.18
CA LEU A 145 15.54 -28.97 -1.03
C LEU A 145 14.13 -29.46 -1.33
N GLU A 146 13.92 -29.78 -2.60
CA GLU A 146 12.68 -30.35 -3.12
C GLU A 146 12.77 -31.88 -3.12
N ALA A 147 11.67 -32.55 -2.76
CA ALA A 147 11.59 -34.01 -2.81
C ALA A 147 11.40 -34.51 -4.26
N ASP A 148 12.24 -35.46 -4.68
CA ASP A 148 12.11 -36.11 -5.99
C ASP A 148 10.94 -37.12 -5.97
N ARG A 149 9.89 -36.81 -6.75
CA ARG A 149 8.62 -37.57 -6.80
C ARG A 149 8.74 -38.97 -7.41
N ARG A 150 9.91 -39.38 -7.91
CA ARG A 150 10.14 -40.72 -8.49
C ARG A 150 10.76 -41.74 -7.54
N SER A 151 10.91 -41.41 -6.25
CA SER A 151 11.59 -42.27 -5.27
C SER A 151 10.68 -43.33 -4.66
N ASP A 152 11.27 -44.48 -4.29
CA ASP A 152 10.57 -45.68 -3.80
C ASP A 152 10.08 -45.49 -2.35
N ASN A 153 8.99 -46.16 -1.96
CA ASN A 153 8.19 -45.91 -0.73
C ASN A 153 8.98 -46.01 0.62
N ALA A 154 10.25 -46.40 0.61
CA ALA A 154 11.09 -46.53 1.80
C ALA A 154 12.19 -45.46 1.92
N ARG A 155 12.50 -44.68 0.86
CA ARG A 155 13.64 -43.74 0.86
C ARG A 155 13.42 -42.57 -0.10
N MET A 156 13.14 -41.38 0.46
CA MET A 156 12.94 -40.14 -0.32
C MET A 156 14.28 -39.48 -0.65
N ARG A 157 14.47 -39.06 -1.91
CA ARG A 157 15.62 -38.25 -2.34
C ARG A 157 15.24 -36.78 -2.43
N TYR A 158 16.17 -35.90 -2.07
CA TYR A 158 16.00 -34.45 -2.04
C TYR A 158 17.07 -33.78 -2.89
N THR A 159 16.69 -32.81 -3.72
CA THR A 159 17.60 -32.03 -4.56
C THR A 159 17.39 -30.52 -4.40
N ALA A 160 18.49 -29.76 -4.39
CA ALA A 160 18.44 -28.30 -4.49
C ALA A 160 19.54 -27.78 -5.41
N LYS A 161 19.24 -26.66 -6.07
CA LYS A 161 20.22 -25.78 -6.69
C LYS A 161 20.32 -24.53 -5.85
N LEU A 162 21.43 -24.37 -5.15
CA LEU A 162 21.68 -23.15 -4.37
C LEU A 162 22.49 -22.18 -5.24
N PRO A 163 21.97 -20.99 -5.58
CA PRO A 163 22.72 -19.99 -6.32
C PRO A 163 23.86 -19.50 -5.42
N LEU A 164 25.09 -19.78 -5.79
CA LEU A 164 26.27 -19.21 -5.15
C LEU A 164 26.67 -17.98 -5.95
N LEU A 165 26.15 -16.82 -5.57
CA LEU A 165 26.74 -15.56 -5.98
C LEU A 165 28.15 -15.46 -5.38
N ARG A 166 29.17 -15.80 -6.18
CA ARG A 166 30.59 -15.42 -6.05
C ARG A 166 31.10 -15.09 -4.64
N LEU A 167 31.09 -16.04 -3.72
CA LEU A 167 31.60 -15.83 -2.37
C LEU A 167 32.30 -17.07 -1.86
N VAL A 168 33.59 -17.25 -2.20
CA VAL A 168 34.65 -17.68 -1.25
C VAL A 168 36.02 -17.26 -1.84
N PRO A 169 36.74 -16.28 -1.25
CA PRO A 169 38.16 -16.11 -1.49
C PRO A 169 38.93 -17.20 -0.72
N HIS A 170 39.87 -17.88 -1.38
CA HIS A 170 40.88 -18.82 -0.86
C HIS A 170 40.76 -19.36 0.61
N GLY A 171 40.14 -20.56 0.75
CA GLY A 171 40.28 -21.56 1.83
C GLY A 171 39.51 -21.34 3.16
N PRO A 172 39.31 -22.36 4.05
CA PRO A 172 39.30 -23.83 3.93
C PRO A 172 37.86 -24.42 3.82
N ALA A 173 37.75 -25.75 3.85
CA ALA A 173 36.57 -26.56 3.51
C ALA A 173 35.21 -26.04 4.03
N LEU A 174 34.32 -25.68 3.10
CA LEU A 174 32.90 -25.46 3.39
C LEU A 174 32.27 -26.76 3.88
N SER A 175 31.26 -26.69 4.75
CA SER A 175 30.46 -27.86 5.12
C SER A 175 28.97 -27.59 5.00
N VAL A 176 28.19 -28.59 4.59
CA VAL A 176 26.73 -28.48 4.51
C VAL A 176 26.12 -29.01 5.80
N ALA A 177 25.22 -28.24 6.40
CA ALA A 177 24.40 -28.65 7.53
C ALA A 177 22.92 -28.63 7.15
N LEU A 178 22.18 -29.68 7.51
CA LEU A 178 20.72 -29.74 7.31
C LEU A 178 19.99 -29.27 8.55
N TYR A 179 18.87 -28.59 8.34
CA TYR A 179 17.99 -28.13 9.40
C TYR A 179 16.56 -28.65 9.16
N ILE A 180 15.96 -29.21 10.20
CA ILE A 180 14.55 -29.62 10.22
C ILE A 180 13.88 -28.90 11.37
N GLY A 181 12.86 -28.08 11.08
CA GLY A 181 12.12 -27.32 12.10
C GLY A 181 13.04 -26.48 13.01
N GLY A 182 14.06 -25.84 12.44
CA GLY A 182 15.01 -24.99 13.16
C GLY A 182 16.10 -25.70 13.97
N ARG A 183 16.14 -27.05 14.00
CA ARG A 183 17.23 -27.82 14.65
C ARG A 183 18.28 -28.29 13.64
N ARG A 184 19.56 -28.04 13.94
CA ARG A 184 20.71 -28.57 13.19
C ARG A 184 20.78 -30.08 13.35
N MET A 185 20.82 -30.80 12.23
CA MET A 185 21.02 -32.24 12.25
C MET A 185 22.48 -32.57 12.60
N PRO A 186 22.76 -33.69 13.30
CA PRO A 186 24.08 -33.99 13.84
C PRO A 186 25.16 -34.28 12.78
N ASN A 187 24.78 -34.50 11.52
CA ASN A 187 25.71 -34.81 10.42
C ASN A 187 25.94 -33.58 9.54
N SER A 188 27.21 -33.19 9.35
CA SER A 188 27.65 -32.22 8.33
C SER A 188 28.71 -32.85 7.43
N VAL A 189 28.71 -32.49 6.15
CA VAL A 189 29.64 -33.05 5.16
C VAL A 189 30.53 -31.94 4.58
N PRO A 190 31.86 -32.11 4.54
CA PRO A 190 32.76 -31.14 3.92
C PRO A 190 32.65 -31.15 2.39
N ILE A 191 32.77 -29.98 1.76
CA ILE A 191 32.80 -29.80 0.31
C ILE A 191 34.21 -29.32 -0.09
N SER A 192 34.86 -30.07 -0.98
CA SER A 192 36.13 -29.67 -1.59
C SER A 192 35.84 -28.87 -2.87
N ALA A 193 36.04 -27.56 -2.84
CA ALA A 193 35.95 -26.72 -4.04
C ALA A 193 37.24 -26.86 -4.88
N ILE A 194 37.15 -27.32 -6.12
CA ILE A 194 38.19 -27.09 -7.13
C ILE A 194 37.79 -25.78 -7.83
N ALA A 195 38.30 -24.64 -7.36
CA ALA A 195 38.01 -23.34 -7.96
C ALA A 195 39.15 -22.90 -8.90
N THR A 196 38.84 -22.61 -10.15
CA THR A 196 39.72 -21.91 -11.08
C THR A 196 39.81 -20.43 -10.67
N GLY A 197 41.02 -19.88 -10.50
CA GLY A 197 41.27 -18.54 -9.90
C GLY A 197 40.79 -17.29 -10.68
N TYR A 198 39.91 -17.42 -11.68
CA TYR A 198 39.44 -16.32 -12.53
C TYR A 198 37.91 -16.36 -12.71
N ALA A 199 37.26 -15.20 -12.87
CA ALA A 199 35.86 -15.10 -13.31
C ALA A 199 35.64 -13.91 -14.25
N GLY A 200 34.59 -13.97 -15.07
CA GLY A 200 34.18 -12.87 -15.94
C GLY A 200 32.93 -13.23 -16.75
N ALA A 201 32.22 -12.24 -17.30
CA ALA A 201 31.05 -12.45 -18.14
C ALA A 201 30.91 -11.39 -19.25
N ILE A 202 30.22 -11.76 -20.34
CA ILE A 202 29.74 -10.81 -21.35
C ILE A 202 28.33 -10.35 -20.95
N ASN A 203 28.14 -9.05 -20.75
CA ASN A 203 26.86 -8.49 -20.30
C ASN A 203 26.02 -7.96 -21.47
N GLN A 204 26.67 -7.54 -22.57
CA GLN A 204 26.01 -6.96 -23.74
C GLN A 204 26.83 -7.20 -25.01
N SER A 205 26.17 -7.59 -26.10
CA SER A 205 26.76 -7.64 -27.44
C SER A 205 25.76 -7.12 -28.49
N ASN A 206 26.20 -6.15 -29.30
CA ASN A 206 25.47 -5.65 -30.46
C ASN A 206 26.48 -5.31 -31.58
N PRO A 207 26.03 -5.00 -32.82
CA PRO A 207 26.94 -4.74 -33.94
C PRO A 207 27.91 -3.56 -33.76
N ASP A 208 27.64 -2.65 -32.81
CA ASP A 208 28.45 -1.47 -32.57
C ASP A 208 29.36 -1.60 -31.34
N GLN A 209 29.04 -2.47 -30.38
CA GLN A 209 29.77 -2.56 -29.11
C GLN A 209 29.54 -3.88 -28.35
N ILE A 210 30.57 -4.30 -27.60
CA ILE A 210 30.52 -5.40 -26.61
C ILE A 210 30.94 -4.87 -25.25
N LYS A 211 30.24 -5.28 -24.19
CA LYS A 211 30.60 -4.96 -22.80
C LYS A 211 30.61 -6.18 -21.92
N GLY A 212 31.57 -6.23 -21.00
CA GLY A 212 31.68 -7.28 -19.99
C GLY A 212 32.57 -6.86 -18.83
N TRP A 213 33.01 -7.86 -18.07
CA TRP A 213 33.97 -7.69 -16.97
C TRP A 213 34.76 -9.00 -16.77
N ALA A 214 35.98 -8.92 -16.23
CA ALA A 214 36.79 -10.07 -15.87
C ALA A 214 37.73 -9.76 -14.69
N LEU A 215 37.92 -10.73 -13.79
CA LEU A 215 38.67 -10.57 -12.54
C LEU A 215 39.54 -11.80 -12.26
N ASP A 216 40.78 -11.57 -11.82
CA ASP A 216 41.66 -12.56 -11.21
C ASP A 216 41.49 -12.50 -9.69
N PHE A 217 40.96 -13.56 -9.08
CA PHE A 217 40.74 -13.57 -7.62
C PHE A 217 42.03 -13.62 -6.82
N ALA A 218 43.15 -14.04 -7.41
CA ALA A 218 44.45 -13.99 -6.75
C ALA A 218 45.04 -12.57 -6.77
N LYS A 219 44.58 -11.71 -7.69
CA LYS A 219 45.07 -10.33 -7.88
C LYS A 219 43.94 -9.39 -8.35
N PRO A 220 42.93 -9.10 -7.50
CA PRO A 220 41.73 -8.37 -7.90
C PRO A 220 42.03 -6.92 -8.35
N GLU A 221 43.13 -6.34 -7.87
CA GLU A 221 43.58 -5.00 -8.23
C GLU A 221 44.31 -4.94 -9.59
N GLN A 222 44.58 -6.08 -10.22
CA GLN A 222 45.29 -6.14 -11.51
C GLN A 222 44.30 -6.37 -12.65
N PRO A 223 44.30 -5.50 -13.68
CA PRO A 223 43.51 -5.70 -14.88
C PRO A 223 43.78 -7.04 -15.56
N VAL A 224 42.73 -7.70 -16.04
CA VAL A 224 42.82 -9.00 -16.71
C VAL A 224 42.88 -8.80 -18.23
N SER A 225 43.89 -9.39 -18.88
CA SER A 225 43.96 -9.38 -20.35
C SER A 225 43.02 -10.42 -20.95
N LEU A 226 42.28 -10.03 -21.99
CA LEU A 226 41.26 -10.83 -22.66
C LEU A 226 41.50 -10.89 -24.17
N ASP A 227 41.39 -12.08 -24.74
CA ASP A 227 41.39 -12.30 -26.19
C ASP A 227 39.94 -12.27 -26.71
N ILE A 228 39.66 -11.39 -27.66
CA ILE A 228 38.37 -11.28 -28.36
C ILE A 228 38.47 -12.02 -29.68
N LEU A 229 37.56 -12.97 -29.92
CA LEU A 229 37.49 -13.77 -31.13
C LEU A 229 36.15 -13.57 -31.83
N ILE A 230 36.16 -13.42 -33.14
CA ILE A 230 34.95 -13.50 -33.99
C ILE A 230 35.06 -14.81 -34.75
N GLY A 231 34.12 -15.73 -34.51
CA GLY A 231 34.30 -17.15 -34.85
C GLY A 231 35.51 -17.73 -34.11
N GLU A 232 36.47 -18.28 -34.87
CA GLU A 232 37.74 -18.79 -34.33
C GLU A 232 38.91 -17.80 -34.48
N ARG A 233 38.69 -16.65 -35.12
CA ARG A 233 39.75 -15.67 -35.40
C ARG A 233 39.87 -14.67 -34.26
N ARG A 234 41.03 -14.61 -33.60
CA ARG A 234 41.35 -13.54 -32.64
C ARG A 234 41.44 -12.19 -33.35
N VAL A 235 40.62 -11.24 -32.92
CA VAL A 235 40.53 -9.89 -33.51
C VAL A 235 41.23 -8.84 -32.67
N ALA A 236 41.27 -9.02 -31.35
CA ALA A 236 41.97 -8.12 -30.46
C ALA A 236 42.37 -8.84 -29.16
N THR A 237 43.38 -8.31 -28.49
CA THR A 237 43.64 -8.55 -27.07
C THR A 237 43.40 -7.23 -26.36
N ILE A 238 42.45 -7.22 -25.43
CA ILE A 238 42.11 -6.05 -24.63
C ILE A 238 42.51 -6.26 -23.18
N VAL A 239 42.47 -5.20 -22.40
CA VAL A 239 42.64 -5.27 -20.96
C VAL A 239 41.32 -4.83 -20.34
N ALA A 240 40.79 -5.60 -19.40
CA ALA A 240 39.65 -5.17 -18.61
C ALA A 240 40.16 -4.23 -17.52
N ASP A 241 40.18 -2.93 -17.77
CA ASP A 241 40.68 -1.87 -16.87
C ASP A 241 39.65 -0.76 -16.61
N GLU A 242 38.42 -0.91 -17.11
CA GLU A 242 37.36 0.06 -16.88
C GLU A 242 36.81 -0.06 -15.45
N ALA A 243 36.91 1.03 -14.70
CA ALA A 243 36.37 1.17 -13.35
C ALA A 243 34.86 0.90 -13.31
N ARG A 244 34.44 -0.25 -12.78
CA ARG A 244 33.02 -0.59 -12.62
C ARG A 244 32.67 -0.76 -11.14
N PRO A 245 31.65 -0.05 -10.62
CA PRO A 245 31.17 -0.29 -9.27
C PRO A 245 30.52 -1.68 -9.20
N ASN A 246 31.04 -2.55 -8.33
CA ASN A 246 30.43 -3.84 -8.03
C ASN A 246 29.34 -3.64 -6.97
N PRO A 247 28.03 -3.85 -7.27
CA PRO A 247 26.99 -3.73 -6.26
C PRO A 247 27.04 -4.85 -5.20
N ALA A 248 27.81 -5.91 -5.43
CA ALA A 248 27.83 -7.13 -4.62
C ALA A 248 29.17 -7.44 -3.90
N ALA A 249 30.27 -6.73 -4.17
CA ALA A 249 31.51 -6.87 -3.40
C ALA A 249 31.58 -5.83 -2.28
N GLN A 250 31.41 -6.29 -1.02
CA GLN A 250 31.78 -5.52 0.16
C GLN A 250 33.31 -5.57 0.35
N GLY A 251 34.01 -4.73 -0.39
CA GLY A 251 35.46 -4.53 -0.31
C GLY A 251 35.93 -3.67 -1.48
N ASP A 252 36.97 -2.89 -1.27
CA ASP A 252 37.46 -1.80 -2.14
C ASP A 252 37.84 -2.20 -3.59
N GLY A 253 37.71 -3.49 -3.93
CA GLY A 253 38.01 -4.03 -5.25
C GLY A 253 36.96 -3.64 -6.30
N GLN A 254 37.37 -2.82 -7.26
CA GLN A 254 36.55 -2.51 -8.43
C GLN A 254 36.45 -3.74 -9.34
N GLU A 255 35.26 -3.98 -9.92
CA GLU A 255 35.18 -4.91 -11.04
C GLU A 255 35.89 -4.27 -12.23
N GLN A 256 36.88 -4.98 -12.74
CA GLN A 256 37.67 -4.64 -13.92
C GLN A 256 36.78 -4.89 -15.16
N GLY A 257 36.13 -3.83 -15.64
CA GLY A 257 35.23 -3.85 -16.79
C GLY A 257 35.96 -3.75 -18.12
N PHE A 258 35.27 -4.07 -19.21
CA PHE A 258 35.77 -3.79 -20.55
C PHE A 258 34.63 -3.40 -21.50
N THR A 259 34.94 -2.46 -22.39
CA THR A 259 34.11 -2.09 -23.54
C THR A 259 34.95 -2.23 -24.81
N VAL A 260 34.40 -2.93 -25.81
CA VAL A 260 35.01 -3.08 -27.13
C VAL A 260 34.10 -2.46 -28.17
N ASP A 261 34.56 -1.39 -28.80
CA ASP A 261 33.81 -0.68 -29.83
C ASP A 261 34.01 -1.30 -31.21
N LYS A 262 33.08 -1.00 -32.13
CA LYS A 262 33.12 -1.36 -33.55
C LYS A 262 34.45 -1.07 -34.25
N ALA A 263 35.14 -0.01 -33.85
CA ALA A 263 36.45 0.35 -34.39
C ALA A 263 37.49 -0.77 -34.19
N VAL A 264 37.37 -1.54 -33.10
CA VAL A 264 38.24 -2.68 -32.76
C VAL A 264 37.67 -4.00 -33.27
N LEU A 265 36.33 -4.13 -33.30
CA LEU A 265 35.64 -5.36 -33.71
C LEU A 265 35.57 -5.54 -35.24
N GLY A 266 35.65 -4.46 -36.01
CA GLY A 266 35.39 -4.48 -37.45
C GLY A 266 33.88 -4.51 -37.77
N ALA A 267 33.53 -4.86 -39.01
CA ALA A 267 32.13 -4.96 -39.43
C ALA A 267 31.49 -6.24 -38.87
N LEU A 268 30.79 -6.12 -37.73
CA LEU A 268 29.96 -7.17 -37.16
C LEU A 268 28.57 -7.18 -37.81
N GLU A 269 28.09 -8.36 -38.21
CA GLU A 269 26.74 -8.57 -38.73
C GLU A 269 25.84 -9.27 -37.69
N ASN A 270 24.53 -9.10 -37.85
CA ASN A 270 23.54 -9.77 -37.01
C ASN A 270 23.68 -11.30 -37.16
N GLY A 271 23.94 -12.00 -36.05
CA GLY A 271 24.16 -13.45 -36.03
C GLY A 271 25.61 -13.91 -35.91
N ASP A 272 26.59 -13.01 -36.01
CA ASP A 272 28.01 -13.31 -35.76
C ASP A 272 28.24 -13.85 -34.35
N VAL A 273 29.17 -14.80 -34.21
CA VAL A 273 29.52 -15.43 -32.93
C VAL A 273 30.78 -14.81 -32.37
N ILE A 274 30.70 -14.28 -31.14
CA ILE A 274 31.81 -13.63 -30.48
C ILE A 274 32.21 -14.40 -29.23
N SER A 275 33.50 -14.71 -29.12
CA SER A 275 34.10 -15.30 -27.94
C SER A 275 35.03 -14.34 -27.22
N VAL A 276 35.02 -14.36 -25.89
CA VAL A 276 35.93 -13.62 -25.03
C VAL A 276 36.61 -14.62 -24.11
N LEU A 277 37.93 -14.72 -24.21
CA LEU A 277 38.75 -15.65 -23.44
C LEU A 277 39.77 -14.90 -22.60
N LEU A 278 40.26 -15.53 -21.53
CA LEU A 278 41.46 -15.04 -20.84
C LEU A 278 42.66 -15.12 -21.79
N ALA A 279 43.39 -14.01 -21.95
CA ALA A 279 44.48 -13.94 -22.92
C ALA A 279 45.54 -15.04 -22.66
N GLY A 280 45.86 -15.80 -23.71
CA GLY A 280 46.82 -16.92 -23.63
C GLY A 280 46.32 -18.16 -22.88
N LYS A 281 45.03 -18.25 -22.51
CA LYS A 281 44.41 -19.43 -21.88
C LYS A 281 43.14 -19.84 -22.65
N PRO A 282 42.82 -21.15 -22.75
CA PRO A 282 41.62 -21.63 -23.46
C PRO A 282 40.32 -21.46 -22.64
N THR A 283 40.27 -20.51 -21.70
CA THR A 283 39.16 -20.36 -20.76
C THR A 283 38.23 -19.23 -21.21
N HIS A 284 37.00 -19.58 -21.56
CA HIS A 284 35.93 -18.63 -21.91
C HIS A 284 35.39 -17.90 -20.67
N LEU A 285 34.97 -16.65 -20.87
CA LEU A 285 34.10 -15.99 -19.91
C LEU A 285 32.69 -16.59 -19.92
N VAL A 286 31.94 -16.35 -18.85
CA VAL A 286 30.52 -16.71 -18.77
C VAL A 286 29.75 -15.98 -19.88
N ASP A 287 28.77 -16.67 -20.47
CA ASP A 287 27.99 -16.22 -21.64
C ASP A 287 28.81 -15.99 -22.91
N SER A 288 30.00 -16.62 -22.99
CA SER A 288 30.82 -16.71 -24.19
C SER A 288 30.94 -18.16 -24.67
N PRO A 289 30.74 -18.47 -25.97
CA PRO A 289 30.43 -17.56 -27.08
C PRO A 289 28.98 -17.01 -27.08
N GLN A 290 28.80 -15.76 -27.54
CA GLN A 290 27.49 -15.11 -27.71
C GLN A 290 27.22 -14.75 -29.18
N ARG A 291 25.95 -14.75 -29.60
CA ARG A 291 25.53 -14.25 -30.93
C ARG A 291 25.14 -12.77 -30.89
N VAL A 292 25.65 -11.97 -31.83
CA VAL A 292 25.31 -10.56 -32.00
C VAL A 292 23.83 -10.39 -32.40
N GLN A 293 23.08 -9.52 -31.71
CA GLN A 293 21.69 -9.18 -32.03
C GLN A 293 21.50 -7.67 -32.21
N GLN A 294 20.67 -7.27 -33.19
CA GLN A 294 20.31 -5.86 -33.42
C GLN A 294 19.34 -5.35 -32.34
N ALA A 295 19.55 -4.12 -31.83
CA ALA A 295 18.70 -3.55 -30.79
C ALA A 295 17.30 -3.18 -31.34
N ALA A 296 16.23 -3.69 -30.71
CA ALA A 296 14.86 -3.33 -31.06
C ALA A 296 14.56 -1.86 -30.73
N THR A 297 13.92 -1.15 -31.69
CA THR A 297 13.50 0.26 -31.58
C THR A 297 12.25 0.45 -30.72
N ILE A 298 11.37 -0.55 -30.69
CA ILE A 298 10.20 -0.59 -29.81
C ILE A 298 10.49 -1.53 -28.64
N ARG A 299 10.31 -1.05 -27.42
CA ARG A 299 10.43 -1.83 -26.20
C ARG A 299 9.11 -1.77 -25.43
N GLY A 300 8.70 -2.88 -24.86
CA GLY A 300 7.53 -2.91 -23.99
C GLY A 300 7.29 -4.27 -23.38
N ILE A 301 6.68 -4.27 -22.21
CA ILE A 301 6.37 -5.46 -21.43
C ILE A 301 4.89 -5.42 -21.04
N PHE A 302 4.23 -6.57 -21.14
CA PHE A 302 2.97 -6.89 -20.49
C PHE A 302 3.28 -7.52 -19.13
N ASP A 303 3.18 -6.69 -18.08
CA ASP A 303 3.66 -7.03 -16.74
C ASP A 303 2.73 -8.04 -16.06
N ASN A 304 1.45 -7.70 -15.95
CA ASN A 304 0.46 -8.48 -15.21
C ASN A 304 -1.00 -8.16 -15.58
N ILE A 305 -1.90 -8.96 -15.04
CA ILE A 305 -3.34 -8.68 -15.00
C ILE A 305 -3.73 -8.52 -13.53
N ASN A 306 -4.29 -7.37 -13.14
CA ASN A 306 -4.70 -7.04 -11.77
C ASN A 306 -6.19 -6.70 -11.74
N GLY A 307 -7.01 -7.59 -11.16
CA GLY A 307 -8.47 -7.51 -11.25
C GLY A 307 -8.91 -7.44 -12.72
N ASN A 308 -9.72 -6.45 -13.08
CA ASN A 308 -10.14 -6.20 -14.47
C ASN A 308 -9.13 -5.38 -15.29
N HIS A 309 -7.85 -5.28 -14.94
CA HIS A 309 -6.89 -4.46 -15.68
C HIS A 309 -5.67 -5.23 -16.19
N ALA A 310 -5.33 -5.09 -17.47
CA ALA A 310 -4.04 -5.53 -18.03
C ALA A 310 -3.04 -4.36 -17.99
N CYS A 311 -1.92 -4.55 -17.29
CA CYS A 311 -0.94 -3.49 -17.02
C CYS A 311 0.43 -3.79 -17.64
N GLY A 312 1.15 -2.75 -18.02
CA GLY A 312 2.49 -2.88 -18.57
C GLY A 312 3.13 -1.55 -18.92
N TRP A 313 4.11 -1.58 -19.80
CA TRP A 313 4.69 -0.38 -20.41
C TRP A 313 5.11 -0.63 -21.86
N VAL A 314 5.15 0.43 -22.67
CA VAL A 314 5.67 0.40 -24.02
C VAL A 314 6.21 1.78 -24.42
N LEU A 315 7.36 1.81 -25.08
CA LEU A 315 7.96 3.01 -25.64
C LEU A 315 8.69 2.71 -26.95
N ASP A 316 8.78 3.73 -27.79
CA ASP A 316 9.67 3.73 -28.95
C ASP A 316 10.90 4.57 -28.61
N THR A 317 12.09 3.96 -28.65
CA THR A 317 13.33 4.65 -28.28
C THR A 317 13.71 5.74 -29.29
N THR A 318 13.15 5.72 -30.49
CA THR A 318 13.37 6.76 -31.51
C THR A 318 12.43 7.95 -31.36
N GLN A 319 11.32 7.78 -30.64
CA GLN A 319 10.29 8.80 -30.40
C GLN A 319 9.78 8.71 -28.93
N PRO A 320 10.67 8.91 -27.94
CA PRO A 320 10.35 8.62 -26.54
C PRO A 320 9.28 9.53 -25.94
N ASP A 321 9.07 10.72 -26.51
CA ASP A 321 8.04 11.67 -26.07
C ASP A 321 6.65 11.38 -26.66
N GLN A 322 6.53 10.42 -27.56
CA GLN A 322 5.25 10.06 -28.18
C GLN A 322 4.68 8.78 -27.55
N PRO A 323 3.58 8.87 -26.77
CA PRO A 323 2.98 7.69 -26.16
C PRO A 323 2.38 6.77 -27.23
N ARG A 324 2.41 5.46 -26.97
CA ARG A 324 1.86 4.44 -27.86
C ARG A 324 0.48 3.96 -27.38
N THR A 325 -0.42 3.64 -28.30
CA THR A 325 -1.70 3.04 -27.94
C THR A 325 -1.56 1.53 -27.91
N VAL A 326 -2.12 0.89 -26.89
CA VAL A 326 -2.11 -0.57 -26.73
C VAL A 326 -3.52 -1.12 -26.62
N GLU A 327 -3.72 -2.32 -27.14
CA GLU A 327 -4.99 -3.06 -27.10
C GLU A 327 -4.77 -4.43 -26.46
N ALA A 328 -5.68 -4.81 -25.56
CA ALA A 328 -5.77 -6.17 -25.03
C ALA A 328 -6.72 -6.98 -25.90
N VAL A 329 -6.27 -8.16 -26.35
CA VAL A 329 -7.00 -9.04 -27.27
C VAL A 329 -7.17 -10.41 -26.63
N CYS A 330 -8.41 -10.91 -26.59
CA CYS A 330 -8.75 -12.25 -26.13
C CYS A 330 -9.63 -12.93 -27.18
N ASP A 331 -9.29 -14.16 -27.57
CA ASP A 331 -9.99 -14.93 -28.61
C ASP A 331 -10.23 -14.16 -29.92
N GLY A 332 -9.25 -13.33 -30.31
CA GLY A 332 -9.30 -12.51 -31.53
C GLY A 332 -10.17 -11.25 -31.44
N ARG A 333 -10.77 -10.96 -30.28
CA ARG A 333 -11.53 -9.72 -30.03
C ARG A 333 -10.73 -8.77 -29.15
N VAL A 334 -10.75 -7.48 -29.48
CA VAL A 334 -10.24 -6.44 -28.58
C VAL A 334 -11.19 -6.35 -27.40
N ILE A 335 -10.65 -6.50 -26.19
CA ILE A 335 -11.37 -6.47 -24.91
C ILE A 335 -10.93 -5.29 -24.04
N GLY A 336 -10.21 -4.32 -24.61
CA GLY A 336 -9.82 -3.08 -23.95
C GLY A 336 -8.70 -2.37 -24.70
N THR A 337 -8.63 -1.04 -24.57
CA THR A 337 -7.60 -0.19 -25.17
C THR A 337 -7.10 0.86 -24.17
N ALA A 338 -5.80 1.19 -24.18
CA ALA A 338 -5.24 2.27 -23.37
C ALA A 338 -4.08 2.98 -24.07
N ILE A 339 -3.78 4.22 -23.65
CA ILE A 339 -2.59 4.97 -24.08
C ILE A 339 -1.49 4.77 -23.03
N ALA A 340 -0.29 4.42 -23.49
CA ALA A 340 0.88 4.20 -22.65
C ALA A 340 1.60 5.51 -22.30
N ASN A 341 1.06 6.25 -21.33
CA ASN A 341 1.60 7.54 -20.85
C ASN A 341 1.71 7.66 -19.32
N GLY A 342 1.49 6.56 -18.61
CA GLY A 342 1.64 6.44 -17.16
C GLY A 342 3.11 6.43 -16.73
N LEU A 343 3.37 6.79 -15.48
CA LEU A 343 4.72 6.87 -14.94
C LEU A 343 5.27 5.48 -14.57
N ARG A 344 6.51 5.23 -14.99
CA ARG A 344 7.31 4.01 -14.77
C ARG A 344 8.75 4.40 -14.48
N ARG A 345 8.99 4.78 -13.23
CA ARG A 345 10.34 5.21 -12.78
C ARG A 345 11.35 4.09 -12.90
N ASP A 346 10.93 2.84 -12.70
CA ASP A 346 11.74 1.65 -12.92
C ASP A 346 12.26 1.55 -14.36
N VAL A 347 11.47 2.00 -15.35
CA VAL A 347 11.87 2.03 -16.76
C VAL A 347 12.96 3.08 -16.99
N LEU A 348 12.80 4.28 -16.43
CA LEU A 348 13.81 5.34 -16.49
C LEU A 348 15.11 4.97 -15.74
N GLU A 349 14.99 4.35 -14.56
CA GLU A 349 16.10 3.83 -13.77
C GLU A 349 16.86 2.71 -14.49
N ALA A 350 16.18 1.94 -15.35
CA ALA A 350 16.80 0.97 -16.26
C ALA A 350 17.54 1.63 -17.46
N GLY A 351 17.65 2.95 -17.50
CA GLY A 351 18.38 3.72 -18.52
C GLY A 351 17.60 3.98 -19.80
N LEU A 352 16.27 3.87 -19.77
CA LEU A 352 15.41 4.16 -20.92
C LEU A 352 14.98 5.65 -20.93
N PRO A 353 14.71 6.22 -22.11
CA PRO A 353 14.68 7.68 -22.31
C PRO A 353 13.50 8.42 -21.65
N THR A 354 12.49 7.71 -21.14
CA THR A 354 11.31 8.32 -20.52
C THR A 354 10.71 7.40 -19.46
N ASP A 355 10.14 8.00 -18.41
CA ASP A 355 9.28 7.30 -17.45
C ASP A 355 7.80 7.32 -17.87
N ARG A 356 7.40 8.06 -18.92
CA ARG A 356 6.00 8.19 -19.37
C ARG A 356 5.62 7.15 -20.43
N CYS A 357 5.72 5.87 -20.05
CA CYS A 357 5.50 4.76 -20.97
C CYS A 357 4.61 3.65 -20.40
N GLY A 358 4.06 3.81 -19.19
CA GLY A 358 3.18 2.84 -18.55
C GLY A 358 1.76 2.85 -19.13
N TYR A 359 1.11 1.69 -19.21
CA TYR A 359 -0.30 1.57 -19.57
C TYR A 359 -1.06 0.71 -18.57
N ARG A 360 -2.38 0.97 -18.48
CA ARG A 360 -3.36 0.18 -17.74
C ARG A 360 -4.63 0.08 -18.60
N ILE A 361 -4.90 -1.11 -19.12
CA ILE A 361 -6.05 -1.39 -19.99
C ILE A 361 -7.18 -1.94 -19.12
N LEU A 362 -8.31 -1.26 -19.04
CA LEU A 362 -9.53 -1.83 -18.46
C LEU A 362 -10.07 -2.92 -19.40
N LEU A 363 -10.29 -4.11 -18.86
CA LEU A 363 -10.85 -5.24 -19.55
C LEU A 363 -12.38 -5.13 -19.52
N GLU A 364 -13.00 -5.01 -20.68
CA GLU A 364 -14.45 -4.84 -20.85
C GLU A 364 -15.25 -6.11 -20.50
N ALA A 365 -14.58 -7.25 -20.41
CA ALA A 365 -15.16 -8.50 -19.95
C ALA A 365 -14.85 -8.72 -18.45
N PRO A 366 -15.83 -9.16 -17.63
CA PRO A 366 -15.57 -9.49 -16.24
C PRO A 366 -14.43 -10.51 -16.11
N ILE A 367 -13.46 -10.27 -15.21
CA ILE A 367 -12.23 -11.08 -15.10
C ILE A 367 -12.50 -12.59 -14.96
N HIS A 368 -13.60 -12.97 -14.29
CA HIS A 368 -13.97 -14.37 -14.11
C HIS A 368 -14.28 -15.09 -15.44
N THR A 369 -14.74 -14.37 -16.45
CA THR A 369 -15.02 -14.92 -17.79
C THR A 369 -13.75 -15.13 -18.62
N LEU A 370 -12.64 -14.51 -18.19
CA LEU A 370 -11.35 -14.51 -18.88
C LEU A 370 -10.36 -15.55 -18.30
N PHE A 371 -10.67 -16.20 -17.18
CA PHE A 371 -9.83 -17.26 -16.63
C PHE A 371 -9.62 -18.40 -17.63
N GLY A 372 -8.37 -18.86 -17.74
CA GLY A 372 -7.98 -19.89 -18.71
C GLY A 372 -7.90 -19.40 -20.17
N ARG A 373 -8.21 -18.13 -20.44
CA ARG A 373 -8.09 -17.52 -21.77
C ARG A 373 -6.81 -16.72 -21.90
N ASN A 374 -6.22 -16.73 -23.10
CA ASN A 374 -5.01 -15.98 -23.42
C ASN A 374 -5.37 -14.54 -23.76
N ILE A 375 -4.86 -13.60 -22.97
CA ILE A 375 -4.88 -12.17 -23.23
C ILE A 375 -3.54 -11.78 -23.86
N ILE A 376 -3.60 -11.15 -25.03
CA ILE A 376 -2.45 -10.63 -25.76
C ILE A 376 -2.53 -9.11 -25.71
N VAL A 377 -1.46 -8.44 -25.29
CA VAL A 377 -1.35 -6.99 -25.43
C VAL A 377 -0.49 -6.66 -26.64
N ARG A 378 -1.01 -5.81 -27.52
CA ARG A 378 -0.31 -5.36 -28.73
C ARG A 378 -0.42 -3.85 -28.90
N ILE A 379 0.52 -3.27 -29.63
CA ILE A 379 0.45 -1.87 -30.07
C ILE A 379 -0.64 -1.76 -31.15
N LYS A 380 -1.56 -0.82 -30.99
CA LYS A 380 -2.73 -0.65 -31.85
C LYS A 380 -2.34 -0.36 -33.30
N GLU A 381 -1.39 0.56 -33.49
CA GLU A 381 -1.03 1.08 -34.80
C GLU A 381 -0.19 0.09 -35.62
N SER A 382 0.70 -0.65 -34.99
CA SER A 382 1.64 -1.56 -35.66
C SER A 382 1.28 -3.04 -35.54
N GLY A 383 0.37 -3.40 -34.63
CA GLY A 383 0.04 -4.79 -34.30
C GLY A 383 1.14 -5.55 -33.54
N VAL A 384 2.25 -4.88 -33.19
CA VAL A 384 3.39 -5.50 -32.49
C VAL A 384 2.93 -6.01 -31.13
N ILE A 385 3.10 -7.32 -30.90
CA ILE A 385 2.78 -7.97 -29.64
C ILE A 385 3.88 -7.65 -28.62
N LEU A 386 3.48 -7.22 -27.43
CA LEU A 386 4.43 -6.86 -26.37
C LEU A 386 4.98 -8.11 -25.67
N ASN A 387 6.25 -8.01 -25.23
CA ASN A 387 6.89 -9.08 -24.47
C ASN A 387 6.09 -9.40 -23.20
N GLY A 388 5.97 -10.67 -22.85
CA GLY A 388 5.07 -11.11 -21.78
C GLY A 388 3.63 -11.37 -22.24
N SER A 389 3.34 -11.30 -23.55
CA SER A 389 2.11 -11.83 -24.14
C SER A 389 2.33 -13.20 -24.79
N PRO A 390 1.34 -14.12 -24.80
CA PRO A 390 0.08 -14.02 -24.06
C PRO A 390 0.26 -14.25 -22.56
N ARG A 391 -0.61 -13.65 -21.74
CA ARG A 391 -0.84 -14.06 -20.35
C ARG A 391 -2.28 -14.48 -20.15
N GLN A 392 -2.47 -15.41 -19.24
CA GLN A 392 -3.79 -15.70 -18.71
C GLN A 392 -3.98 -14.90 -17.43
N PRO A 393 -5.21 -14.52 -17.07
CA PRO A 393 -5.50 -14.09 -15.72
C PRO A 393 -5.05 -15.20 -14.77
N GLU A 394 -4.00 -14.94 -14.02
CA GLU A 394 -3.50 -15.86 -12.99
C GLU A 394 -4.16 -15.50 -11.66
N ILE A 395 -4.58 -16.52 -10.92
CA ILE A 395 -4.92 -16.36 -9.52
C ILE A 395 -3.63 -15.94 -8.84
N ASN A 396 -3.54 -14.68 -8.38
CA ASN A 396 -2.33 -14.17 -7.75
C ASN A 396 -1.88 -15.16 -6.65
N PRO A 397 -0.70 -15.80 -6.78
CA PRO A 397 -0.27 -16.81 -5.83
C PRO A 397 -0.05 -16.24 -4.43
N ASN A 398 0.19 -14.93 -4.29
CA ASN A 398 0.25 -14.26 -3.00
C ASN A 398 -1.14 -14.00 -2.41
N ILE A 399 -2.18 -13.80 -3.22
CA ILE A 399 -3.57 -13.82 -2.75
C ILE A 399 -3.89 -15.22 -2.20
N LYS A 400 -3.40 -16.30 -2.84
CA LYS A 400 -3.47 -17.65 -2.27
C LYS A 400 -2.77 -17.75 -0.91
N THR A 401 -1.62 -17.10 -0.71
CA THR A 401 -0.90 -17.03 0.58
C THR A 401 -1.65 -16.21 1.64
N TYR A 402 -2.28 -15.08 1.26
CA TYR A 402 -3.13 -14.27 2.16
C TYR A 402 -4.43 -14.99 2.56
N LEU A 403 -4.96 -15.85 1.69
CA LEU A 403 -6.20 -16.62 1.89
C LEU A 403 -5.96 -18.04 2.40
N THR A 404 -4.73 -18.48 2.61
CA THR A 404 -4.49 -19.82 3.17
C THR A 404 -3.42 -19.79 4.26
N PRO A 405 -3.64 -19.04 5.36
CA PRO A 405 -2.75 -19.13 6.52
C PRO A 405 -2.70 -20.56 7.12
N ASP A 406 -3.71 -21.40 6.83
CA ASP A 406 -3.84 -22.76 7.37
C ASP A 406 -3.07 -23.86 6.62
N ARG A 407 -2.53 -23.61 5.43
CA ARG A 407 -1.78 -24.64 4.67
C ARG A 407 -0.34 -24.76 5.19
N GLY A 408 -0.21 -25.14 6.46
CA GLY A 408 1.09 -25.37 7.11
C GLY A 408 1.05 -25.51 8.64
N ILE A 409 -0.06 -25.12 9.30
CA ILE A 409 -0.16 -25.20 10.77
C ILE A 409 -0.65 -26.59 11.17
N SER A 410 0.19 -27.36 11.86
CA SER A 410 -0.22 -28.67 12.35
C SER A 410 -1.40 -28.58 13.33
N PRO A 411 -2.32 -29.57 13.38
CA PRO A 411 -3.47 -29.56 14.28
C PRO A 411 -3.11 -29.33 15.76
N ARG A 412 -1.93 -29.81 16.20
CA ARG A 412 -1.44 -29.61 17.57
C ARG A 412 -1.09 -28.15 17.88
N ILE A 413 -0.56 -27.43 16.90
CA ILE A 413 -0.16 -26.02 17.07
C ILE A 413 -1.40 -25.15 17.07
N LEU A 414 -2.34 -25.43 16.16
CA LEU A 414 -3.64 -24.77 16.13
C LEU A 414 -4.39 -24.95 17.45
N GLU A 415 -4.37 -26.15 18.04
CA GLU A 415 -4.99 -26.41 19.34
C GLU A 415 -4.34 -25.59 20.48
N ARG A 416 -3.01 -25.47 20.50
CA ARG A 416 -2.32 -24.61 21.48
C ARG A 416 -2.61 -23.13 21.29
N LEU A 417 -2.65 -22.65 20.05
CA LEU A 417 -3.03 -21.28 19.72
C LEU A 417 -4.46 -21.00 20.17
N ARG A 418 -5.38 -21.92 19.88
CA ARG A 418 -6.78 -21.87 20.32
C ARG A 418 -6.90 -21.78 21.84
N GLN A 419 -6.18 -22.62 22.59
CA GLN A 419 -6.18 -22.57 24.05
C GLN A 419 -5.70 -21.21 24.58
N ARG A 420 -4.61 -20.66 24.02
CA ARG A 420 -4.08 -19.34 24.42
C ARG A 420 -5.04 -18.20 24.05
N MET A 421 -5.60 -18.23 22.85
CA MET A 421 -6.55 -17.21 22.38
C MET A 421 -7.85 -17.24 23.19
N ASN A 422 -8.33 -18.43 23.57
CA ASN A 422 -9.49 -18.60 24.43
C ASN A 422 -9.21 -18.11 25.86
N ALA A 423 -8.05 -18.43 26.42
CA ALA A 423 -7.67 -17.92 27.73
C ALA A 423 -7.57 -16.38 27.73
N ALA A 424 -7.04 -15.79 26.64
CA ALA A 424 -7.01 -14.36 26.45
C ALA A 424 -8.39 -13.74 26.17
N ALA A 425 -9.44 -14.55 25.98
CA ALA A 425 -10.78 -14.06 25.72
C ALA A 425 -11.45 -13.40 26.92
N ASP A 426 -11.11 -13.83 28.14
CA ASP A 426 -11.54 -13.23 29.41
C ASP A 426 -13.03 -12.86 29.46
N GLY A 427 -13.90 -13.80 29.08
CA GLY A 427 -15.36 -13.61 29.07
C GLY A 427 -15.92 -12.79 27.90
N MET A 428 -15.07 -12.22 27.04
CA MET A 428 -15.50 -11.67 25.75
C MET A 428 -15.68 -12.77 24.70
N GLY A 429 -16.62 -12.57 23.79
CA GLY A 429 -16.80 -13.42 22.62
C GLY A 429 -17.57 -12.69 21.52
N LEU A 430 -17.86 -13.42 20.45
CA LEU A 430 -18.57 -12.93 19.27
C LEU A 430 -19.80 -13.81 19.00
N SER A 431 -20.98 -13.21 18.95
CA SER A 431 -22.20 -13.86 18.45
C SER A 431 -22.27 -13.69 16.93
N ILE A 432 -22.19 -14.78 16.18
CA ILE A 432 -22.28 -14.77 14.72
C ILE A 432 -23.71 -15.13 14.34
N VAL A 433 -24.43 -14.23 13.69
CA VAL A 433 -25.82 -14.45 13.23
C VAL A 433 -25.80 -14.83 11.77
N MET A 434 -26.40 -15.98 11.45
CA MET A 434 -26.51 -16.52 10.09
C MET A 434 -27.98 -16.85 9.78
N PRO A 435 -28.70 -15.94 9.09
CA PRO A 435 -30.01 -16.25 8.50
C PRO A 435 -29.86 -17.30 7.40
N ILE A 436 -30.77 -18.27 7.32
CA ILE A 436 -30.69 -19.40 6.38
C ILE A 436 -32.05 -19.61 5.73
N HIS A 437 -32.10 -19.59 4.39
CA HIS A 437 -33.31 -19.98 3.65
C HIS A 437 -32.94 -20.74 2.37
N ASN A 438 -33.20 -22.05 2.33
CA ASN A 438 -33.06 -22.89 1.12
C ASN A 438 -31.67 -22.86 0.44
N THR A 439 -30.61 -22.62 1.21
CA THR A 439 -29.22 -22.57 0.73
C THR A 439 -28.75 -23.90 0.13
N ARG A 440 -27.92 -23.85 -0.91
CA ARG A 440 -27.26 -25.05 -1.44
C ARG A 440 -26.40 -25.74 -0.39
N ARG A 441 -26.36 -27.07 -0.47
CA ARG A 441 -25.71 -27.92 0.55
C ARG A 441 -24.21 -27.68 0.67
N ASP A 442 -23.51 -27.55 -0.45
CA ASP A 442 -22.08 -27.28 -0.53
C ASP A 442 -21.73 -25.93 0.10
N TRP A 443 -22.42 -24.86 -0.30
CA TRP A 443 -22.20 -23.51 0.23
C TRP A 443 -22.44 -23.43 1.73
N LEU A 444 -23.57 -23.93 2.21
CA LEU A 444 -23.87 -23.90 3.65
C LEU A 444 -22.92 -24.79 4.45
N THR A 445 -22.42 -25.90 3.88
CA THR A 445 -21.39 -26.72 4.52
C THR A 445 -20.09 -25.93 4.67
N GLU A 446 -19.66 -25.20 3.64
CA GLU A 446 -18.46 -24.36 3.69
C GLU A 446 -18.61 -23.21 4.70
N ALA A 447 -19.75 -22.52 4.69
CA ALA A 447 -20.05 -21.44 5.63
C ALA A 447 -19.98 -21.92 7.09
N LEU A 448 -20.72 -22.99 7.43
CA LEU A 448 -20.72 -23.57 8.78
C LEU A 448 -19.32 -24.05 9.21
N ARG A 449 -18.58 -24.69 8.31
CA ARG A 449 -17.20 -25.15 8.59
C ARG A 449 -16.25 -23.99 8.84
N SER A 450 -16.37 -22.89 8.09
CA SER A 450 -15.49 -21.73 8.26
C SER A 450 -15.58 -21.13 9.67
N VAL A 451 -16.78 -21.17 10.28
CA VAL A 451 -16.99 -20.76 11.67
C VAL A 451 -16.41 -21.80 12.65
N CYS A 452 -16.67 -23.09 12.41
CA CYS A 452 -16.13 -24.17 13.25
C CYS A 452 -14.59 -24.16 13.33
N MET A 453 -13.94 -23.76 12.23
CA MET A 453 -12.49 -23.76 12.06
C MET A 453 -11.80 -22.49 12.61
N GLN A 454 -12.54 -21.53 13.16
CA GLN A 454 -11.94 -20.32 13.73
C GLN A 454 -10.87 -20.67 14.79
N TRP A 455 -9.71 -20.03 14.68
CA TRP A 455 -8.58 -20.24 15.57
C TRP A 455 -8.93 -19.88 17.02
N CYS A 456 -9.65 -18.77 17.20
CA CYS A 456 -10.25 -18.41 18.48
C CYS A 456 -11.60 -19.11 18.62
N GLY A 457 -11.82 -19.81 19.73
CA GLY A 457 -13.06 -20.51 20.03
C GLY A 457 -14.11 -19.70 20.79
N ALA A 458 -13.82 -18.43 21.12
CA ALA A 458 -14.70 -17.51 21.83
C ALA A 458 -15.80 -16.93 20.93
N TRP A 459 -16.66 -17.80 20.42
CA TRP A 459 -17.79 -17.45 19.58
C TRP A 459 -19.00 -18.34 19.88
N GLU A 460 -20.19 -17.87 19.51
CA GLU A 460 -21.38 -18.69 19.28
C GLU A 460 -21.88 -18.43 17.87
N LEU A 461 -22.46 -19.45 17.25
CA LEU A 461 -23.10 -19.33 15.94
C LEU A 461 -24.60 -19.51 16.12
N ILE A 462 -25.37 -18.52 15.70
CA ILE A 462 -26.83 -18.49 15.77
C ILE A 462 -27.35 -18.66 14.36
N CYS A 463 -27.65 -19.91 13.99
CA CYS A 463 -28.28 -20.26 12.74
C CYS A 463 -29.78 -20.00 12.85
N VAL A 464 -30.31 -19.05 12.10
CA VAL A 464 -31.75 -18.76 12.03
C VAL A 464 -32.31 -19.37 10.76
N ASP A 465 -32.88 -20.57 10.87
CA ASP A 465 -33.56 -21.24 9.75
C ASP A 465 -34.92 -20.57 9.50
N ASP A 466 -34.98 -19.77 8.44
CA ASP A 466 -36.14 -18.95 8.10
C ASP A 466 -37.16 -19.74 7.27
N ALA A 467 -37.65 -20.83 7.87
CA ALA A 467 -38.59 -21.77 7.28
C ALA A 467 -38.10 -22.37 5.93
N SER A 468 -36.88 -22.92 5.92
CA SER A 468 -36.36 -23.63 4.75
C SER A 468 -37.21 -24.86 4.41
N THR A 469 -37.48 -25.03 3.12
CA THR A 469 -38.21 -26.20 2.57
C THR A 469 -37.27 -27.28 2.04
N ALA A 470 -35.99 -26.96 1.81
CA ALA A 470 -35.01 -27.90 1.31
C ALA A 470 -34.69 -28.99 2.36
N PRO A 471 -34.78 -30.29 1.99
CA PRO A 471 -34.77 -31.38 2.96
C PRO A 471 -33.42 -31.57 3.67
N HIS A 472 -32.31 -31.08 3.11
CA HIS A 472 -30.98 -31.22 3.73
C HIS A 472 -30.73 -30.21 4.85
N ILE A 473 -31.46 -29.08 4.91
CA ILE A 473 -31.15 -27.98 5.83
C ILE A 473 -31.38 -28.40 7.28
N ALA A 474 -32.58 -28.86 7.63
CA ALA A 474 -32.93 -29.18 9.01
C ALA A 474 -31.99 -30.23 9.62
N GLY A 475 -31.76 -31.33 8.91
CA GLY A 475 -30.87 -32.41 9.36
C GLY A 475 -29.40 -31.97 9.46
N MET A 476 -28.94 -31.09 8.56
CA MET A 476 -27.59 -30.56 8.62
C MET A 476 -27.38 -29.62 9.81
N LEU A 477 -28.31 -28.69 10.04
CA LEU A 477 -28.26 -27.78 11.19
C LEU A 477 -28.32 -28.54 12.53
N ASP A 478 -29.18 -29.57 12.62
CA ASP A 478 -29.23 -30.43 13.81
C ASP A 478 -27.92 -31.19 14.03
N TRP A 479 -27.31 -31.71 12.96
CA TRP A 479 -26.03 -32.41 13.06
C TRP A 479 -24.90 -31.48 13.54
N PHE A 480 -24.81 -30.26 13.01
CA PHE A 480 -23.81 -29.28 13.44
C PHE A 480 -24.01 -28.85 14.89
N ALA A 481 -25.25 -28.55 15.30
CA ALA A 481 -25.56 -28.17 16.69
C ALA A 481 -25.36 -29.33 17.69
N GLN A 482 -25.55 -30.58 17.26
CA GLN A 482 -25.23 -31.74 18.09
C GLN A 482 -23.71 -31.91 18.25
N THR A 483 -22.94 -31.68 17.19
CA THR A 483 -21.49 -31.87 17.13
C THR A 483 -20.71 -30.75 17.83
N ASP A 484 -21.13 -29.50 17.66
CA ASP A 484 -20.50 -28.33 18.28
C ASP A 484 -21.53 -27.53 19.09
N LYS A 485 -21.41 -27.57 20.41
CA LYS A 485 -22.36 -26.92 21.34
C LYS A 485 -22.37 -25.40 21.28
N ARG A 486 -21.42 -24.79 20.57
CA ARG A 486 -21.41 -23.34 20.30
C ARG A 486 -22.38 -22.94 19.20
N ILE A 487 -22.90 -23.91 18.43
CA ILE A 487 -23.89 -23.68 17.39
C ILE A 487 -25.30 -23.85 17.97
N ARG A 488 -26.14 -22.84 17.76
CA ARG A 488 -27.54 -22.83 18.20
C ARG A 488 -28.45 -22.55 17.02
N VAL A 489 -29.47 -23.38 16.87
CA VAL A 489 -30.45 -23.28 15.79
C VAL A 489 -31.73 -22.66 16.31
N ILE A 490 -32.20 -21.60 15.65
CA ILE A 490 -33.50 -20.98 15.86
C ILE A 490 -34.31 -21.23 14.59
N ARG A 491 -35.51 -21.78 14.72
CA ARG A 491 -36.40 -22.05 13.57
C ARG A 491 -37.53 -21.04 13.56
N SER A 492 -37.64 -20.28 12.48
CA SER A 492 -38.78 -19.41 12.24
C SER A 492 -40.03 -20.25 11.95
N PRO A 493 -41.21 -19.87 12.46
CA PRO A 493 -42.47 -20.58 12.16
C PRO A 493 -42.95 -20.35 10.72
N ALA A 494 -42.51 -19.26 10.09
CA ALA A 494 -42.75 -18.90 8.69
C ALA A 494 -41.54 -18.16 8.13
N ASN A 495 -41.45 -18.03 6.81
CA ASN A 495 -40.42 -17.21 6.16
C ASN A 495 -40.73 -15.72 6.43
N GLU A 496 -39.89 -15.07 7.22
CA GLU A 496 -40.02 -13.65 7.57
C GLU A 496 -39.01 -12.76 6.83
N GLY A 497 -38.26 -13.36 5.91
CA GLY A 497 -37.23 -12.71 5.13
C GLY A 497 -35.97 -12.43 5.95
N ILE A 498 -34.94 -11.97 5.23
CA ILE A 498 -33.62 -11.69 5.79
C ILE A 498 -33.68 -10.75 7.00
N ALA A 499 -34.52 -9.70 6.97
CA ALA A 499 -34.64 -8.73 8.05
C ALA A 499 -35.21 -9.35 9.34
N GLY A 500 -36.28 -10.16 9.24
CA GLY A 500 -36.89 -10.83 10.38
C GLY A 500 -35.96 -11.88 10.99
N ALA A 501 -35.36 -12.71 10.15
CA ALA A 501 -34.41 -13.74 10.56
C ALA A 501 -33.15 -13.16 11.22
N THR A 502 -32.52 -12.15 10.62
CA THR A 502 -31.37 -11.44 11.19
C THR A 502 -31.71 -10.81 12.53
N THR A 503 -32.86 -10.12 12.64
CA THR A 503 -33.30 -9.48 13.88
C THR A 503 -33.49 -10.50 15.00
N ARG A 504 -34.11 -11.64 14.73
CA ARG A 504 -34.22 -12.74 15.70
C ARG A 504 -32.86 -13.23 16.18
N GLY A 505 -31.91 -13.38 15.27
CA GLY A 505 -30.55 -13.77 15.62
C GLY A 505 -29.87 -12.75 16.54
N ILE A 506 -29.97 -11.45 16.22
CA ILE A 506 -29.42 -10.35 17.04
C ILE A 506 -30.04 -10.34 18.44
N GLN A 507 -31.36 -10.52 18.55
CA GLN A 507 -32.04 -10.56 19.86
C GLN A 507 -31.66 -11.79 20.69
N ALA A 508 -31.23 -12.87 20.05
CA ALA A 508 -30.76 -14.07 20.73
C ALA A 508 -29.27 -14.01 21.11
N ALA A 509 -28.49 -13.06 20.59
CA ALA A 509 -27.06 -12.91 20.84
C ALA A 509 -26.76 -12.69 22.33
N ARG A 510 -25.74 -13.41 22.84
CA ARG A 510 -25.36 -13.40 24.27
C ARG A 510 -23.99 -12.81 24.52
N TYR A 511 -23.12 -12.80 23.53
CA TYR A 511 -21.80 -12.20 23.70
C TYR A 511 -21.87 -10.67 23.58
N PRO A 512 -20.87 -9.94 24.11
CA PRO A 512 -20.86 -8.47 24.06
C PRO A 512 -20.85 -7.86 22.65
N TYR A 513 -20.46 -8.63 21.63
CA TYR A 513 -20.47 -8.21 20.23
C TYR A 513 -21.21 -9.22 19.35
N VAL A 514 -21.90 -8.70 18.34
CA VAL A 514 -22.62 -9.46 17.33
C VAL A 514 -22.09 -9.10 15.94
N THR A 515 -21.92 -10.10 15.07
CA THR A 515 -21.59 -9.94 13.65
C THR A 515 -22.63 -10.67 12.80
N LEU A 516 -22.77 -10.24 11.55
CA LEU A 516 -23.60 -10.88 10.55
C LEU A 516 -22.73 -11.70 9.60
N MET A 517 -23.24 -12.84 9.14
CA MET A 517 -22.59 -13.68 8.16
C MET A 517 -23.66 -14.32 7.25
N ASP A 518 -23.47 -14.20 5.94
CA ASP A 518 -24.36 -14.83 4.97
C ASP A 518 -24.10 -16.33 4.88
N HIS A 519 -25.17 -17.09 4.61
CA HIS A 519 -25.18 -18.55 4.68
C HIS A 519 -24.40 -19.24 3.55
N ASP A 520 -23.93 -18.47 2.56
CA ASP A 520 -23.17 -18.90 1.38
C ASP A 520 -21.74 -18.32 1.32
N ASP A 521 -21.36 -17.51 2.29
CA ASP A 521 -20.05 -16.88 2.41
C ASP A 521 -19.12 -17.61 3.39
N VAL A 522 -17.85 -17.19 3.44
CA VAL A 522 -16.80 -17.87 4.22
C VAL A 522 -16.03 -16.84 5.07
N LEU A 523 -15.83 -17.14 6.35
CA LEU A 523 -14.93 -16.37 7.20
C LEU A 523 -13.48 -16.84 7.05
N GLU A 524 -12.54 -15.91 7.16
CA GLU A 524 -11.13 -16.28 7.33
C GLU A 524 -10.89 -16.97 8.68
N PRO A 525 -9.99 -17.97 8.77
CA PRO A 525 -9.78 -18.75 10.00
C PRO A 525 -9.41 -17.92 11.25
N ASP A 526 -8.88 -16.71 11.07
CA ASP A 526 -8.41 -15.80 12.11
C ASP A 526 -9.37 -14.62 12.38
N ALA A 527 -10.54 -14.58 11.73
CA ALA A 527 -11.49 -13.47 11.81
C ALA A 527 -11.93 -13.15 13.26
N VAL A 528 -12.36 -14.17 14.02
CA VAL A 528 -12.78 -13.97 15.42
C VAL A 528 -11.62 -13.47 16.28
N HIS A 529 -10.40 -13.94 16.04
CA HIS A 529 -9.23 -13.50 16.78
C HIS A 529 -8.97 -12.00 16.56
N HIS A 530 -8.92 -11.56 15.31
CA HIS A 530 -8.63 -10.17 14.97
C HIS A 530 -9.73 -9.20 15.40
N LEU A 531 -11.00 -9.61 15.33
CA LEU A 531 -12.11 -8.82 15.87
C LEU A 531 -11.98 -8.62 17.38
N LEU A 532 -11.81 -9.71 18.15
CA LEU A 532 -11.70 -9.60 19.60
C LEU A 532 -10.42 -8.86 20.05
N ALA A 533 -9.31 -9.03 19.33
CA ALA A 533 -8.09 -8.27 19.56
C ALA A 533 -8.30 -6.77 19.34
N THR A 534 -9.07 -6.40 18.31
CA THR A 534 -9.44 -5.02 18.03
C THR A 534 -10.30 -4.45 19.16
N VAL A 535 -11.35 -5.16 19.56
CA VAL A 535 -12.20 -4.74 20.69
C VAL A 535 -11.38 -4.50 21.96
N ARG A 536 -10.46 -5.40 22.33
CA ARG A 536 -9.64 -5.22 23.53
C ARG A 536 -8.73 -3.99 23.45
N ARG A 537 -8.21 -3.71 22.25
CA ARG A 537 -7.26 -2.62 22.05
C ARG A 537 -7.93 -1.25 21.95
N THR A 538 -9.13 -1.20 21.36
CA THR A 538 -9.77 0.07 20.99
C THR A 538 -11.04 0.35 21.78
N GLY A 539 -11.73 -0.69 22.27
CA GLY A 539 -13.06 -0.57 22.87
C GLY A 539 -14.13 -0.10 21.90
N ALA A 540 -13.90 -0.18 20.58
CA ALA A 540 -14.79 0.41 19.58
C ALA A 540 -16.20 -0.18 19.62
N ASP A 541 -17.21 0.65 19.38
CA ASP A 541 -18.62 0.26 19.42
C ASP A 541 -19.05 -0.49 18.15
N PHE A 542 -18.44 -0.10 17.03
CA PHE A 542 -18.68 -0.65 15.71
C PHE A 542 -17.35 -0.94 15.01
N ILE A 543 -17.24 -2.09 14.36
CA ILE A 543 -16.02 -2.57 13.72
C ILE A 543 -16.35 -3.10 12.34
N TYR A 544 -15.50 -2.82 11.35
CA TYR A 544 -15.57 -3.46 10.03
C TYR A 544 -14.18 -3.90 9.56
N SER A 545 -14.12 -4.89 8.68
CA SER A 545 -12.88 -5.39 8.09
C SER A 545 -12.78 -5.10 6.60
N ASP A 546 -11.68 -5.50 5.97
CA ASP A 546 -11.60 -5.68 4.52
C ASP A 546 -12.21 -7.03 4.13
N GLU A 547 -12.51 -7.19 2.84
CA GLU A 547 -13.09 -8.42 2.27
C GLU A 547 -12.52 -8.71 0.89
N VAL A 548 -12.79 -9.92 0.41
CA VAL A 548 -12.52 -10.33 -0.97
C VAL A 548 -13.77 -10.85 -1.64
N LEU A 549 -13.89 -10.61 -2.94
CA LEU A 549 -14.89 -11.28 -3.76
C LEU A 549 -14.27 -12.57 -4.29
N THR A 550 -15.00 -13.68 -4.23
CA THR A 550 -14.57 -14.98 -4.74
C THR A 550 -15.48 -15.49 -5.85
N ALA A 551 -14.95 -16.39 -6.67
CA ALA A 551 -15.74 -17.18 -7.61
C ALA A 551 -16.78 -18.04 -6.88
N GLU A 552 -17.77 -18.56 -7.61
CA GLU A 552 -18.88 -19.37 -7.06
C GLU A 552 -18.40 -20.59 -6.26
N ASP A 553 -17.24 -21.17 -6.58
CA ASP A 553 -16.66 -22.30 -5.87
C ASP A 553 -15.63 -21.90 -4.79
N SER A 554 -15.48 -20.60 -4.53
CA SER A 554 -14.48 -20.01 -3.61
C SER A 554 -13.02 -20.37 -3.90
N SER A 555 -12.72 -20.97 -5.05
CA SER A 555 -11.37 -21.40 -5.41
C SER A 555 -10.47 -20.23 -5.84
N VAL A 556 -11.08 -19.12 -6.27
CA VAL A 556 -10.41 -17.95 -6.83
C VAL A 556 -10.94 -16.68 -6.17
N VAL A 557 -10.03 -15.77 -5.79
CA VAL A 557 -10.38 -14.38 -5.49
C VAL A 557 -10.41 -13.56 -6.76
N LEU A 558 -11.53 -12.86 -6.95
CA LEU A 558 -11.84 -12.01 -8.08
C LEU A 558 -11.42 -10.56 -7.83
N ASP A 559 -11.58 -10.08 -6.59
CA ASP A 559 -11.27 -8.70 -6.22
C ASP A 559 -10.96 -8.59 -4.71
N VAL A 560 -10.18 -7.58 -4.32
CA VAL A 560 -9.85 -7.26 -2.92
C VAL A 560 -10.36 -5.86 -2.59
N ARG A 561 -11.24 -5.77 -1.59
CA ARG A 561 -11.80 -4.52 -1.10
C ARG A 561 -10.99 -4.01 0.09
N ALA A 562 -9.85 -3.39 -0.20
CA ALA A 562 -9.01 -2.74 0.80
C ALA A 562 -9.57 -1.36 1.14
N ARG A 563 -10.08 -1.18 2.36
CA ARG A 563 -10.85 0.00 2.75
C ARG A 563 -9.99 1.02 3.51
N PRO A 564 -10.34 2.31 3.45
CA PRO A 564 -9.77 3.32 4.34
C PRO A 564 -10.35 3.19 5.75
N ALA A 565 -9.86 4.01 6.69
CA ALA A 565 -10.57 4.30 7.94
C ALA A 565 -11.97 4.88 7.67
N PHE A 566 -12.82 4.85 8.70
CA PHE A 566 -14.23 5.21 8.57
C PHE A 566 -14.41 6.66 8.10
N SER A 567 -15.12 6.85 7.00
CA SER A 567 -15.60 8.16 6.54
C SER A 567 -17.12 8.10 6.40
N HIS A 568 -17.81 8.89 7.23
CA HIS A 568 -19.27 8.98 7.19
C HIS A 568 -19.76 9.53 5.85
N ASP A 569 -19.12 10.59 5.36
CA ASP A 569 -19.44 11.21 4.06
C ASP A 569 -19.20 10.25 2.90
N TYR A 570 -18.15 9.41 3.00
CA TYR A 570 -17.91 8.37 2.01
C TYR A 570 -19.02 7.33 2.04
N TYR A 571 -19.43 6.88 3.24
CA TYR A 571 -20.50 5.91 3.39
C TYR A 571 -21.84 6.43 2.86
N LEU A 572 -22.15 7.71 3.08
CA LEU A 572 -23.33 8.36 2.51
C LEU A 572 -23.23 8.50 0.98
N SER A 573 -22.02 8.67 0.43
CA SER A 573 -21.81 8.74 -1.02
C SER A 573 -21.86 7.36 -1.69
N HIS A 574 -21.38 6.33 -0.98
CA HIS A 574 -21.23 4.96 -1.42
C HIS A 574 -21.12 4.04 -0.19
N PRO A 575 -22.14 3.23 0.14
CA PRO A 575 -22.07 2.25 1.23
C PRO A 575 -20.99 1.18 0.98
N TYR A 576 -19.73 1.50 1.25
CA TYR A 576 -18.54 0.77 0.80
C TYR A 576 -18.17 -0.44 1.68
N PHE A 577 -18.97 -0.70 2.72
CA PHE A 577 -18.88 -1.91 3.54
C PHE A 577 -20.27 -2.31 4.05
N VAL A 578 -20.47 -3.62 4.13
CA VAL A 578 -21.66 -4.29 4.70
C VAL A 578 -21.25 -5.55 5.46
N HIS A 579 -20.18 -6.21 5.02
CA HIS A 579 -19.55 -7.38 5.65
C HIS A 579 -18.04 -7.14 5.83
N MET A 580 -17.33 -7.83 6.73
CA MET A 580 -17.77 -8.37 8.01
C MET A 580 -17.85 -7.22 9.01
N VAL A 581 -19.03 -6.95 9.55
CA VAL A 581 -19.24 -5.88 10.54
C VAL A 581 -19.60 -6.46 11.90
N ALA A 582 -18.94 -5.97 12.96
CA ALA A 582 -19.22 -6.35 14.34
C ALA A 582 -19.68 -5.14 15.15
N VAL A 583 -20.78 -5.29 15.87
CA VAL A 583 -21.45 -4.23 16.64
C VAL A 583 -21.52 -4.65 18.10
N ARG A 584 -21.42 -3.72 19.05
CA ARG A 584 -21.83 -4.00 20.43
C ARG A 584 -23.25 -4.53 20.45
N THR A 585 -23.44 -5.72 21.02
CA THR A 585 -24.74 -6.40 21.07
C THR A 585 -25.81 -5.53 21.71
N GLU A 586 -25.47 -4.79 22.77
CA GLU A 586 -26.39 -3.85 23.42
C GLU A 586 -26.90 -2.76 22.48
N ILE A 587 -26.06 -2.24 21.56
CA ILE A 587 -26.48 -1.27 20.56
C ILE A 587 -27.42 -1.94 19.56
N ALA A 588 -27.00 -3.07 18.98
CA ALA A 588 -27.78 -3.79 17.96
C ALA A 588 -29.16 -4.23 18.47
N GLN A 589 -29.25 -4.67 19.73
CA GLN A 589 -30.50 -5.05 20.39
C GLN A 589 -31.37 -3.84 20.71
N ARG A 590 -30.78 -2.76 21.24
CA ARG A 590 -31.51 -1.52 21.59
C ARG A 590 -32.15 -0.85 20.38
N ILE A 591 -31.46 -0.83 19.23
CA ILE A 591 -32.01 -0.27 17.99
C ILE A 591 -32.98 -1.24 17.29
N GLY A 592 -33.14 -2.46 17.79
CA GLY A 592 -34.14 -3.42 17.31
C GLY A 592 -33.71 -4.26 16.10
N GLY A 593 -32.44 -4.31 15.73
CA GLY A 593 -31.98 -5.07 14.55
C GLY A 593 -32.42 -4.44 13.21
N PHE A 594 -32.72 -5.28 12.22
CA PHE A 594 -33.10 -4.84 10.87
C PHE A 594 -34.57 -4.40 10.85
N ASP A 595 -34.88 -3.33 10.10
CA ASP A 595 -36.26 -2.89 9.92
C ASP A 595 -36.96 -3.80 8.88
N ALA A 596 -37.89 -4.64 9.32
CA ALA A 596 -38.62 -5.56 8.45
C ALA A 596 -39.51 -4.84 7.42
N ALA A 597 -39.77 -3.54 7.58
CA ALA A 597 -40.44 -2.73 6.57
C ALA A 597 -39.54 -2.41 5.36
N LEU A 598 -38.24 -2.68 5.45
CA LEU A 598 -37.25 -2.48 4.39
C LEU A 598 -36.80 -3.84 3.83
N PRO A 599 -37.49 -4.42 2.83
CA PRO A 599 -37.10 -5.71 2.26
C PRO A 599 -35.81 -5.64 1.43
N ILE A 600 -35.36 -4.43 1.07
CA ILE A 600 -34.14 -4.15 0.29
C ILE A 600 -33.35 -3.07 1.06
N SER A 601 -32.02 -3.21 1.09
CA SER A 601 -31.11 -2.26 1.76
C SER A 601 -31.34 -2.10 3.27
N ALA A 602 -31.88 -3.14 3.94
CA ALA A 602 -32.09 -3.17 5.39
C ALA A 602 -30.78 -3.06 6.18
N ASP A 603 -29.71 -3.59 5.62
CA ASP A 603 -28.33 -3.52 6.09
C ASP A 603 -27.82 -2.08 6.15
N VAL A 604 -28.07 -1.26 5.12
CA VAL A 604 -27.67 0.15 5.09
C VAL A 604 -28.40 0.96 6.17
N ASP A 605 -29.73 0.82 6.31
CA ASP A 605 -30.48 1.50 7.39
C ASP A 605 -30.00 1.03 8.78
N PHE A 606 -29.74 -0.27 8.96
CA PHE A 606 -29.19 -0.81 10.20
C PHE A 606 -27.81 -0.22 10.52
N ILE A 607 -26.87 -0.22 9.57
CA ILE A 607 -25.52 0.33 9.77
C ILE A 607 -25.60 1.83 10.11
N LEU A 608 -26.45 2.60 9.43
CA LEU A 608 -26.63 4.02 9.74
C LEU A 608 -27.18 4.24 11.16
N ARG A 609 -28.16 3.43 11.60
CA ARG A 609 -28.66 3.47 13.00
C ARG A 609 -27.59 3.04 14.02
N VAL A 610 -26.73 2.08 13.67
CA VAL A 610 -25.59 1.70 14.52
C VAL A 610 -24.60 2.86 14.64
N ILE A 611 -24.26 3.52 13.53
CA ILE A 611 -23.36 4.69 13.52
C ILE A 611 -23.93 5.82 14.40
N GLU A 612 -25.23 6.08 14.35
CA GLU A 612 -25.91 7.08 15.20
C GLU A 612 -25.72 6.82 16.70
N GLU A 613 -25.68 5.54 17.10
CA GLU A 613 -25.56 5.10 18.50
C GLU A 613 -24.11 4.76 18.93
N SER A 614 -23.16 4.82 18.00
CA SER A 614 -21.74 4.52 18.26
C SER A 614 -20.97 5.78 18.65
N GLY A 615 -20.09 5.67 19.64
CA GLY A 615 -19.09 6.70 19.96
C GLY A 615 -17.79 6.52 19.18
N SER A 616 -17.55 5.34 18.61
CA SER A 616 -16.36 5.07 17.79
C SER A 616 -16.55 3.92 16.80
N VAL A 617 -15.91 4.05 15.63
CA VAL A 617 -15.83 3.00 14.60
C VAL A 617 -14.38 2.60 14.38
N ALA A 618 -14.10 1.29 14.33
CA ALA A 618 -12.77 0.77 14.01
C ALA A 618 -12.76 -0.01 12.69
N HIS A 619 -11.75 0.26 11.87
CA HIS A 619 -11.41 -0.53 10.69
C HIS A 619 -10.29 -1.50 11.02
N ILE A 620 -10.45 -2.77 10.67
CA ILE A 620 -9.38 -3.77 10.67
C ILE A 620 -8.86 -3.88 9.24
N PRO A 621 -7.61 -3.44 8.94
CA PRO A 621 -7.05 -3.50 7.59
C PRO A 621 -6.58 -4.92 7.24
N ARG A 622 -7.50 -5.87 7.29
CA ARG A 622 -7.29 -7.30 7.01
C ARG A 622 -8.53 -7.83 6.32
N VAL A 623 -8.31 -8.68 5.32
CA VAL A 623 -9.37 -9.50 4.73
C VAL A 623 -9.79 -10.51 5.80
N LEU A 624 -11.03 -10.42 6.28
CA LEU A 624 -11.59 -11.38 7.25
C LEU A 624 -12.84 -12.10 6.71
N TYR A 625 -13.29 -11.72 5.51
CA TYR A 625 -14.53 -12.17 4.90
C TYR A 625 -14.35 -12.46 3.41
N ARG A 626 -14.91 -13.58 2.95
CA ARG A 626 -14.96 -13.95 1.53
C ARG A 626 -16.39 -13.95 1.06
N TRP A 627 -16.67 -13.02 0.15
CA TRP A 627 -17.95 -12.86 -0.48
C TRP A 627 -18.02 -13.66 -1.77
N ARG A 628 -18.83 -14.72 -1.78
CA ARG A 628 -19.06 -15.57 -2.95
C ARG A 628 -19.92 -14.87 -3.98
N THR A 629 -19.43 -14.82 -5.22
CA THR A 629 -20.17 -14.25 -6.36
C THR A 629 -20.82 -15.36 -7.18
N HIS A 630 -22.15 -15.31 -7.40
CA HIS A 630 -22.89 -16.29 -8.20
C HIS A 630 -24.06 -15.65 -8.98
N THR A 631 -24.64 -16.35 -9.95
CA THR A 631 -25.65 -15.81 -10.88
C THR A 631 -26.97 -15.40 -10.23
N THR A 632 -27.31 -16.00 -9.09
CA THR A 632 -28.47 -15.61 -8.27
C THR A 632 -28.18 -14.48 -7.28
N SER A 633 -26.93 -13.99 -7.18
CA SER A 633 -26.63 -12.78 -6.43
C SER A 633 -27.43 -11.62 -7.04
N THR A 634 -28.30 -11.02 -6.24
CA THR A 634 -29.40 -10.15 -6.67
C THR A 634 -28.89 -8.76 -7.07
N GLY A 635 -28.12 -8.68 -8.16
CA GLY A 635 -27.46 -7.45 -8.60
C GLY A 635 -28.16 -6.74 -9.75
N HIS A 636 -28.30 -7.40 -10.90
CA HIS A 636 -28.62 -6.69 -12.16
C HIS A 636 -30.12 -6.34 -12.33
N ASP A 637 -31.03 -7.24 -11.97
CA ASP A 637 -32.47 -7.03 -12.23
C ASP A 637 -33.16 -6.08 -11.24
N LYS A 638 -32.48 -5.71 -10.14
CA LYS A 638 -33.05 -4.91 -9.04
C LYS A 638 -32.32 -3.59 -8.76
N GLN A 639 -31.37 -3.18 -9.60
CA GLN A 639 -30.53 -1.99 -9.36
C GLN A 639 -31.35 -0.75 -9.02
N GLY A 640 -32.42 -0.46 -9.78
CA GLY A 640 -33.30 0.69 -9.52
C GLY A 640 -34.02 0.63 -8.17
N GLN A 641 -34.44 -0.56 -7.73
CA GLN A 641 -35.08 -0.76 -6.42
C GLN A 641 -34.07 -0.58 -5.28
N VAL A 642 -32.84 -1.09 -5.46
CA VAL A 642 -31.74 -0.90 -4.51
C VAL A 642 -31.39 0.58 -4.38
N MET A 643 -31.23 1.31 -5.49
CA MET A 643 -30.97 2.75 -5.47
C MET A 643 -32.05 3.54 -4.74
N ALA A 644 -33.33 3.22 -4.99
CA ALA A 644 -34.45 3.87 -4.32
C ALA A 644 -34.47 3.55 -2.81
N ALA A 645 -34.33 2.28 -2.43
CA ALA A 645 -34.34 1.85 -1.03
C ALA A 645 -33.15 2.41 -0.24
N THR A 646 -31.95 2.38 -0.81
CA THR A 646 -30.75 2.95 -0.18
C THR A 646 -30.85 4.47 -0.06
N THR A 647 -31.37 5.18 -1.06
CA THR A 647 -31.63 6.63 -0.96
C THR A 647 -32.59 6.93 0.19
N ALA A 648 -33.66 6.14 0.35
CA ALA A 648 -34.61 6.31 1.44
C ALA A 648 -33.99 6.01 2.82
N ALA A 649 -33.13 4.98 2.92
CA ALA A 649 -32.39 4.67 4.15
C ALA A 649 -31.44 5.83 4.56
N ILE A 650 -30.71 6.39 3.59
CA ILE A 650 -29.85 7.57 3.77
C ILE A 650 -30.70 8.79 4.19
N GLN A 651 -31.84 9.03 3.55
CA GLN A 651 -32.72 10.15 3.93
C GLN A 651 -33.23 10.00 5.37
N ARG A 652 -33.68 8.81 5.77
CA ARG A 652 -34.12 8.53 7.16
C ARG A 652 -33.03 8.83 8.17
N HIS A 653 -31.78 8.50 7.85
CA HIS A 653 -30.62 8.83 8.69
C HIS A 653 -30.41 10.34 8.81
N LEU A 654 -30.46 11.07 7.68
CA LEU A 654 -30.36 12.54 7.68
C LEU A 654 -31.49 13.21 8.46
N ASP A 655 -32.71 12.68 8.36
CA ASP A 655 -33.88 13.15 9.11
C ASP A 655 -33.72 12.93 10.62
N ARG A 656 -33.24 11.76 11.05
CA ARG A 656 -32.93 11.47 12.47
C ARG A 656 -31.87 12.41 13.03
N LEU A 657 -30.86 12.75 12.22
CA LEU A 657 -29.82 13.72 12.55
C LEU A 657 -30.26 15.19 12.40
N LYS A 658 -31.47 15.44 11.89
CA LYS A 658 -32.05 16.79 11.67
C LYS A 658 -31.14 17.72 10.87
N THR A 659 -30.49 17.19 9.84
CA THR A 659 -29.50 17.95 9.05
C THR A 659 -30.13 18.92 8.06
N GLY A 660 -31.40 18.69 7.68
CA GLY A 660 -32.06 19.40 6.58
C GLY A 660 -31.52 19.03 5.19
N ALA A 661 -30.61 18.06 5.09
CA ALA A 661 -30.04 17.61 3.84
C ALA A 661 -30.95 16.63 3.11
N VAL A 662 -30.83 16.59 1.79
CA VAL A 662 -31.64 15.73 0.92
C VAL A 662 -30.76 14.73 0.18
N ALA A 663 -31.05 13.44 0.34
CA ALA A 663 -30.39 12.36 -0.38
C ALA A 663 -30.99 12.17 -1.78
N LYS A 664 -30.13 11.94 -2.77
CA LYS A 664 -30.50 11.69 -4.17
C LYS A 664 -29.68 10.53 -4.72
N PRO A 665 -30.26 9.67 -5.58
CA PRO A 665 -29.46 8.71 -6.34
C PRO A 665 -28.58 9.48 -7.35
N ALA A 666 -27.33 9.05 -7.50
CA ALA A 666 -26.48 9.51 -8.59
C ALA A 666 -26.72 8.64 -9.85
N ALA A 667 -26.08 9.01 -10.97
CA ALA A 667 -26.24 8.31 -12.25
C ALA A 667 -25.71 6.87 -12.21
N GLU A 668 -24.59 6.65 -11.50
CA GLU A 668 -23.94 5.34 -11.42
C GLU A 668 -24.54 4.48 -10.30
N PHE A 669 -24.52 3.16 -10.50
CA PHE A 669 -25.05 2.22 -9.52
C PHE A 669 -24.32 2.32 -8.17
N ASN A 670 -25.09 2.24 -7.10
CA ASN A 670 -24.65 2.33 -5.71
C ASN A 670 -23.87 3.62 -5.38
N GLN A 671 -24.18 4.73 -6.06
CA GLN A 671 -23.67 6.08 -5.77
C GLN A 671 -24.81 7.02 -5.38
N PHE A 672 -24.58 7.86 -4.38
CA PHE A 672 -25.59 8.76 -3.83
C PHE A 672 -25.03 10.15 -3.59
N GLU A 673 -25.84 11.17 -3.84
CA GLU A 673 -25.51 12.56 -3.60
C GLU A 673 -26.31 13.09 -2.41
N ILE A 674 -25.64 13.80 -1.52
CA ILE A 674 -26.27 14.50 -0.41
C ILE A 674 -26.25 16.01 -0.70
N ALA A 675 -27.43 16.59 -0.89
CA ALA A 675 -27.61 18.02 -1.03
C ALA A 675 -27.74 18.65 0.36
N TRP A 676 -26.64 19.19 0.88
CA TRP A 676 -26.61 19.88 2.17
C TRP A 676 -27.16 21.30 2.05
N PRO A 677 -27.84 21.82 3.10
CA PRO A 677 -28.24 23.23 3.12
C PRO A 677 -27.02 24.16 3.02
N ASP A 678 -27.05 25.10 2.09
CA ASP A 678 -26.04 26.16 2.02
C ASP A 678 -26.32 27.20 3.11
N PRO A 679 -25.39 27.45 4.06
CA PRO A 679 -25.59 28.47 5.08
C PRO A 679 -25.59 29.90 4.51
N GLY A 680 -25.16 30.08 3.24
CA GLY A 680 -24.96 31.39 2.66
C GLY A 680 -23.74 32.11 3.26
N GLY A 681 -23.65 33.42 3.01
CA GLY A 681 -22.54 34.25 3.46
C GLY A 681 -21.40 34.35 2.45
N ARG A 682 -20.82 35.54 2.35
CA ARG A 682 -19.83 35.86 1.32
C ARG A 682 -18.54 35.06 1.54
N VAL A 683 -17.97 34.53 0.46
CA VAL A 683 -16.67 33.85 0.47
C VAL A 683 -15.55 34.82 0.08
N LEU A 684 -14.48 34.88 0.85
CA LEU A 684 -13.28 35.61 0.48
C LEU A 684 -12.38 34.74 -0.40
N ILE A 685 -12.34 35.02 -1.70
CA ILE A 685 -11.49 34.32 -2.68
C ILE A 685 -10.14 35.02 -2.77
N ILE A 686 -9.05 34.27 -2.62
CA ILE A 686 -7.69 34.78 -2.62
C ILE A 686 -6.89 34.10 -3.74
N ILE A 687 -6.37 34.90 -4.66
CA ILE A 687 -5.66 34.44 -5.85
C ILE A 687 -4.27 35.08 -5.93
N PRO A 688 -3.20 34.36 -5.56
CA PRO A 688 -1.84 34.79 -5.84
C PRO A 688 -1.50 34.68 -7.32
N THR A 689 -0.81 35.68 -7.87
CA THR A 689 -0.40 35.70 -9.27
C THR A 689 0.98 36.32 -9.45
N LYS A 690 1.69 35.88 -10.49
CA LYS A 690 2.90 36.50 -11.00
C LYS A 690 2.96 36.28 -12.50
N ASP A 691 2.71 37.36 -13.26
CA ASP A 691 2.57 37.29 -14.70
C ASP A 691 1.46 36.30 -15.16
N GLY A 692 1.44 35.87 -16.43
CA GLY A 692 0.45 34.90 -16.91
C GLY A 692 -0.96 35.49 -17.07
N THR A 693 -1.06 36.66 -17.72
CA THR A 693 -2.30 37.44 -17.85
C THR A 693 -3.50 36.63 -18.32
N ASP A 694 -3.32 35.73 -19.30
CA ASP A 694 -4.43 35.02 -19.92
C ASP A 694 -5.05 33.98 -18.98
N LEU A 695 -4.22 33.27 -18.20
CA LEU A 695 -4.68 32.34 -17.16
C LEU A 695 -5.47 33.07 -16.08
N LEU A 696 -4.90 34.15 -15.53
CA LEU A 696 -5.59 34.97 -14.51
C LEU A 696 -6.91 35.53 -15.05
N ARG A 697 -6.93 35.98 -16.31
CA ARG A 697 -8.14 36.51 -16.95
C ARG A 697 -9.21 35.44 -17.08
N GLN A 698 -8.84 34.25 -17.53
CA GLN A 698 -9.76 33.11 -17.63
C GLN A 698 -10.30 32.73 -16.26
N CYS A 699 -9.44 32.65 -15.24
CA CYS A 699 -9.83 32.33 -13.86
C CYS A 699 -10.88 33.32 -13.33
N ILE A 700 -10.59 34.62 -13.36
CA ILE A 700 -11.52 35.66 -12.87
C ILE A 700 -12.81 35.69 -13.69
N ALA A 701 -12.72 35.60 -15.02
CA ALA A 701 -13.90 35.57 -15.88
C ALA A 701 -14.79 34.35 -15.59
N SER A 702 -14.20 33.19 -15.32
CA SER A 702 -14.95 31.97 -14.97
C SER A 702 -15.70 32.12 -13.65
N ILE A 703 -15.09 32.77 -12.63
CA ILE A 703 -15.75 33.09 -11.37
C ILE A 703 -16.89 34.08 -11.60
N GLU A 704 -16.64 35.18 -12.31
CA GLU A 704 -17.64 36.21 -12.62
C GLU A 704 -18.84 35.65 -13.41
N ALA A 705 -18.61 34.63 -14.24
CA ALA A 705 -19.66 33.99 -15.05
C ALA A 705 -20.47 32.93 -14.28
N THR A 706 -19.89 32.29 -13.28
CA THR A 706 -20.49 31.12 -12.61
C THR A 706 -20.95 31.39 -11.18
N VAL A 707 -20.50 32.48 -10.56
CA VAL A 707 -20.79 32.84 -9.17
C VAL A 707 -21.50 34.20 -9.09
N PRO A 708 -22.62 34.31 -8.37
CA PRO A 708 -23.27 35.59 -8.10
C PRO A 708 -22.32 36.59 -7.40
N PRO A 709 -22.29 37.87 -7.79
CA PRO A 709 -21.36 38.86 -7.25
C PRO A 709 -21.54 39.14 -5.75
N GLU A 710 -22.71 38.86 -5.18
CA GLU A 710 -22.98 38.98 -3.74
C GLU A 710 -22.34 37.86 -2.90
N ASP A 711 -22.08 36.71 -3.52
CA ASP A 711 -21.60 35.48 -2.87
C ASP A 711 -20.08 35.47 -2.64
N TYR A 712 -19.33 36.38 -3.26
CA TYR A 712 -17.88 36.43 -3.10
C TYR A 712 -17.30 37.84 -3.01
N ARG A 713 -16.11 37.93 -2.42
CA ARG A 713 -15.18 39.04 -2.61
C ARG A 713 -13.84 38.49 -3.08
N LEU A 714 -13.21 39.18 -4.01
CA LEU A 714 -11.97 38.72 -4.63
C LEU A 714 -10.77 39.61 -4.25
N ILE A 715 -9.70 38.96 -3.80
CA ILE A 715 -8.37 39.55 -3.63
C ILE A 715 -7.40 38.86 -4.59
N VAL A 716 -6.78 39.64 -5.47
CA VAL A 716 -5.67 39.20 -6.32
C VAL A 716 -4.36 39.69 -5.72
N ILE A 717 -3.44 38.80 -5.39
CA ILE A 717 -2.12 39.15 -4.85
C ILE A 717 -1.12 39.23 -6.00
N ASP A 718 -0.61 40.41 -6.31
CA ASP A 718 0.43 40.61 -7.33
C ASP A 718 1.83 40.43 -6.72
N HIS A 719 2.48 39.30 -7.03
CA HIS A 719 3.87 39.01 -6.63
C HIS A 719 4.89 39.58 -7.62
N GLU A 720 4.91 40.90 -7.72
CA GLU A 720 5.85 41.65 -8.56
C GLU A 720 5.83 41.23 -10.04
N SER A 721 4.62 41.15 -10.63
CA SER A 721 4.44 40.90 -12.06
C SER A 721 5.26 41.89 -12.89
N LYS A 722 5.96 41.38 -13.91
CA LYS A 722 6.90 42.16 -14.73
C LYS A 722 6.30 42.52 -16.09
N GLU A 723 5.46 41.65 -16.64
CA GLU A 723 4.87 41.80 -17.97
C GLU A 723 3.97 43.03 -18.05
N ALA A 724 4.09 43.79 -19.14
CA ALA A 724 3.26 44.96 -19.38
C ALA A 724 1.76 44.60 -19.49
N ALA A 725 1.46 43.44 -20.08
CA ALA A 725 0.10 42.89 -20.15
C ALA A 725 -0.48 42.64 -18.75
N SER A 726 0.29 42.01 -17.87
CA SER A 726 -0.12 41.67 -16.51
C SER A 726 -0.38 42.92 -15.68
N LYS A 727 0.53 43.90 -15.71
CA LYS A 727 0.32 45.20 -15.04
C LYS A 727 -0.90 45.94 -15.55
N LYS A 728 -1.11 45.97 -16.87
CA LYS A 728 -2.28 46.59 -17.49
C LYS A 728 -3.57 45.92 -17.04
N TYR A 729 -3.59 44.59 -16.99
CA TYR A 729 -4.77 43.84 -16.59
C TYR A 729 -5.07 43.97 -15.09
N LEU A 730 -4.06 43.91 -14.23
CA LEU A 730 -4.19 44.15 -12.80
C LEU A 730 -4.77 45.55 -12.50
N ALA A 731 -4.31 46.59 -13.23
CA ALA A 731 -4.87 47.94 -13.12
C ALA A 731 -6.35 48.03 -13.58
N GLN A 732 -6.78 47.16 -14.49
CA GLN A 732 -8.19 47.05 -14.89
C GLN A 732 -9.02 46.34 -13.81
N ILE A 733 -8.50 45.24 -13.26
CA ILE A 733 -9.14 44.45 -12.20
C ILE A 733 -9.32 45.27 -10.93
N ALA A 734 -8.34 46.10 -10.57
CA ALA A 734 -8.37 46.96 -9.39
C ALA A 734 -9.58 47.92 -9.32
N LYS A 735 -10.31 48.11 -10.43
CA LYS A 735 -11.55 48.89 -10.47
C LYS A 735 -12.77 48.14 -9.94
N ARG A 736 -12.71 46.81 -9.85
CA ARG A 736 -13.82 45.93 -9.49
C ARG A 736 -13.48 45.01 -8.31
N HIS A 737 -12.21 44.64 -8.17
CA HIS A 737 -11.71 43.72 -7.13
C HIS A 737 -10.50 44.31 -6.42
N THR A 738 -10.12 43.71 -5.29
CA THR A 738 -8.92 44.15 -4.55
C THR A 738 -7.67 43.57 -5.20
N VAL A 739 -6.67 44.42 -5.48
CA VAL A 739 -5.34 43.97 -5.93
C VAL A 739 -4.31 44.35 -4.87
N MET A 740 -3.71 43.35 -4.22
CA MET A 740 -2.73 43.53 -3.15
C MET A 740 -1.31 43.29 -3.69
N PRO A 741 -0.39 44.27 -3.62
CA PRO A 741 1.00 44.04 -3.97
C PRO A 741 1.71 43.22 -2.88
N TYR A 742 2.56 42.27 -3.29
CA TYR A 742 3.47 41.54 -2.40
C TYR A 742 4.90 41.64 -2.93
N LYS A 743 5.85 41.99 -2.06
CA LYS A 743 7.27 42.18 -2.42
C LYS A 743 8.17 41.18 -1.71
N GLY A 744 9.17 40.67 -2.42
CA GLY A 744 10.19 39.78 -1.85
C GLY A 744 10.20 38.39 -2.45
N SER A 745 10.77 37.42 -1.72
CA SER A 745 10.86 36.03 -2.17
C SER A 745 9.47 35.39 -2.27
N PHE A 746 9.29 34.48 -3.25
CA PHE A 746 8.05 33.72 -3.39
C PHE A 746 7.81 32.89 -2.12
N ASN A 747 6.64 33.06 -1.52
CA ASN A 747 6.17 32.25 -0.41
C ASN A 747 4.64 32.21 -0.44
N TYR A 748 4.08 31.09 -0.88
CA TYR A 748 2.63 30.95 -1.06
C TYR A 748 1.88 31.12 0.27
N ALA A 749 2.37 30.49 1.34
CA ALA A 749 1.82 30.59 2.68
C ALA A 749 1.81 32.04 3.21
N ALA A 750 2.93 32.75 3.11
CA ALA A 750 3.07 34.11 3.61
C ALA A 750 2.16 35.10 2.87
N MET A 751 2.05 34.99 1.54
CA MET A 751 1.17 35.82 0.72
C MET A 751 -0.30 35.67 1.14
N ASN A 752 -0.79 34.44 1.24
CA ASN A 752 -2.17 34.15 1.64
C ASN A 752 -2.46 34.62 3.07
N ASN A 753 -1.57 34.34 4.02
CA ASN A 753 -1.68 34.83 5.39
C ASN A 753 -1.75 36.36 5.44
N GLN A 754 -0.93 37.06 4.65
CA GLN A 754 -0.94 38.52 4.61
C GLN A 754 -2.23 39.08 4.00
N ALA A 755 -2.72 38.52 2.91
CA ALA A 755 -3.98 38.95 2.30
C ALA A 755 -5.14 38.85 3.29
N ILE A 756 -5.21 37.73 4.01
CA ILE A 756 -6.18 37.51 5.08
C ILE A 756 -6.05 38.56 6.18
N ARG A 757 -4.84 38.79 6.71
CA ARG A 757 -4.62 39.74 7.80
C ARG A 757 -4.96 41.18 7.44
N LEU A 758 -4.70 41.58 6.20
CA LEU A 758 -4.84 42.98 5.77
C LEU A 758 -6.21 43.32 5.21
N HIS A 759 -6.87 42.34 4.59
CA HIS A 759 -8.05 42.62 3.77
C HIS A 759 -9.28 41.82 4.16
N ALA A 760 -9.19 40.75 4.94
CA ALA A 760 -10.40 40.03 5.35
C ALA A 760 -11.29 40.92 6.22
N GLU A 761 -12.60 40.79 6.00
CA GLU A 761 -13.63 41.55 6.72
C GLU A 761 -14.43 40.56 7.59
N ASP A 762 -15.74 40.49 7.40
CA ASP A 762 -16.66 39.61 8.12
C ASP A 762 -17.02 38.32 7.35
N GLU A 763 -16.27 37.98 6.29
CA GLU A 763 -16.52 36.77 5.52
C GLU A 763 -16.38 35.50 6.38
N PRO A 764 -17.42 34.67 6.49
CA PRO A 764 -17.37 33.44 7.29
C PRO A 764 -16.51 32.34 6.64
N PHE A 765 -16.20 32.45 5.35
CA PHE A 765 -15.45 31.46 4.59
C PHE A 765 -14.31 32.08 3.80
N ILE A 766 -13.19 31.37 3.72
CA ILE A 766 -12.06 31.68 2.86
C ILE A 766 -11.96 30.61 1.77
N LEU A 767 -11.64 31.02 0.55
CA LEU A 767 -11.26 30.14 -0.55
C LEU A 767 -9.86 30.51 -1.06
N PHE A 768 -8.90 29.59 -0.91
CA PHE A 768 -7.61 29.67 -1.57
C PHE A 768 -7.72 29.09 -2.97
N MET A 769 -7.24 29.83 -3.97
CA MET A 769 -7.40 29.44 -5.37
C MET A 769 -6.19 29.89 -6.21
N ASN A 770 -5.67 28.99 -7.05
CA ASN A 770 -4.61 29.36 -7.99
C ASN A 770 -5.17 30.22 -9.15
N ASN A 771 -4.28 30.98 -9.80
CA ASN A 771 -4.64 31.90 -10.89
C ASN A 771 -4.98 31.21 -12.22
N ASP A 772 -4.85 29.89 -12.31
CA ASP A 772 -5.06 29.06 -13.50
C ASP A 772 -6.16 27.99 -13.30
N ILE A 773 -7.02 28.20 -12.31
CA ILE A 773 -8.27 27.44 -12.16
C ILE A 773 -9.34 28.02 -13.08
N GLU A 774 -10.12 27.15 -13.73
CA GLU A 774 -11.30 27.53 -14.50
C GLU A 774 -12.52 26.77 -13.97
N ALA A 775 -13.55 27.53 -13.56
CA ALA A 775 -14.85 27.01 -13.19
C ALA A 775 -15.80 26.99 -14.40
N VAL A 776 -16.33 25.82 -14.74
CA VAL A 776 -17.15 25.62 -15.95
C VAL A 776 -18.64 25.45 -15.68
N GLU A 777 -19.02 25.15 -14.44
CA GLU A 777 -20.41 24.93 -14.05
C GLU A 777 -20.80 25.84 -12.88
N ALA A 778 -21.97 26.48 -12.95
CA ALA A 778 -22.51 27.27 -11.85
C ALA A 778 -22.92 26.39 -10.65
N GLY A 779 -22.96 26.97 -9.44
CA GLY A 779 -23.33 26.24 -8.23
C GLY A 779 -22.16 25.59 -7.47
N TRP A 780 -20.96 25.56 -8.07
CA TRP A 780 -19.76 24.96 -7.48
C TRP A 780 -19.38 25.60 -6.14
N LEU A 781 -19.43 26.93 -6.04
CA LEU A 781 -19.05 27.66 -4.83
C LEU A 781 -20.06 27.39 -3.69
N GLN A 782 -21.35 27.41 -4.01
CA GLN A 782 -22.44 27.12 -3.07
C GLN A 782 -22.33 25.68 -2.56
N ARG A 783 -21.97 24.72 -3.42
CA ARG A 783 -21.73 23.34 -3.03
C ARG A 783 -20.56 23.21 -2.06
N MET A 784 -19.41 23.80 -2.37
CA MET A 784 -18.27 23.83 -1.45
C MET A 784 -18.63 24.50 -0.10
N ARG A 785 -19.39 25.60 -0.14
CA ARG A 785 -19.87 26.32 1.06
C ARG A 785 -20.83 25.49 1.90
N SER A 786 -21.73 24.74 1.28
CA SER A 786 -22.64 23.81 1.97
C SER A 786 -21.89 22.71 2.74
N LEU A 787 -20.74 22.25 2.21
CA LEU A 787 -19.89 21.27 2.87
C LEU A 787 -19.03 21.91 3.97
N ALA A 788 -18.38 23.03 3.67
CA ALA A 788 -17.51 23.74 4.62
C ALA A 788 -18.29 24.33 5.80
N GLY A 789 -19.56 24.68 5.60
CA GLY A 789 -20.46 25.19 6.63
C GLY A 789 -20.94 24.17 7.66
N ARG A 790 -20.65 22.88 7.46
CA ARG A 790 -21.06 21.82 8.38
C ARG A 790 -20.20 21.83 9.64
N SER A 791 -20.85 21.61 10.78
CA SER A 791 -20.16 21.45 12.06
C SER A 791 -19.13 20.31 11.99
N GLY A 792 -17.91 20.59 12.45
CA GLY A 792 -16.80 19.64 12.44
C GLY A 792 -16.03 19.51 11.12
N VAL A 793 -16.39 20.27 10.07
CA VAL A 793 -15.61 20.35 8.82
C VAL A 793 -14.63 21.53 8.89
N GLY A 794 -13.35 21.26 8.64
CA GLY A 794 -12.28 22.24 8.73
C GLY A 794 -11.79 22.76 7.37
N ALA A 795 -11.82 21.93 6.32
CA ALA A 795 -11.60 22.38 4.95
C ALA A 795 -12.26 21.43 3.92
N VAL A 796 -12.52 21.97 2.73
CA VAL A 796 -13.11 21.26 1.59
C VAL A 796 -12.28 21.54 0.34
N GLY A 797 -11.77 20.49 -0.28
CA GLY A 797 -11.17 20.52 -1.61
C GLY A 797 -12.11 19.92 -2.65
N THR A 798 -11.89 20.26 -3.92
CA THR A 798 -12.70 19.79 -5.06
C THR A 798 -11.86 18.96 -6.01
N ALA A 799 -12.49 18.12 -6.84
CA ALA A 799 -11.75 17.47 -7.92
C ALA A 799 -11.22 18.49 -8.93
N LEU A 800 -9.93 18.40 -9.24
CA LEU A 800 -9.28 19.23 -10.25
C LEU A 800 -8.85 18.37 -11.43
N MET A 801 -9.11 18.86 -12.63
CA MET A 801 -8.78 18.21 -13.89
C MET A 801 -7.67 18.95 -14.63
N TYR A 802 -6.80 18.20 -15.28
CA TYR A 802 -5.98 18.74 -16.37
C TYR A 802 -6.86 19.16 -17.55
N SER A 803 -6.32 19.99 -18.45
CA SER A 803 -7.01 20.41 -19.68
C SER A 803 -7.42 19.23 -20.59
N ASP A 804 -6.79 18.07 -20.44
CA ASP A 804 -7.14 16.82 -21.14
C ASP A 804 -8.22 15.98 -20.43
N ARG A 805 -8.88 16.54 -19.40
CA ARG A 805 -9.98 15.93 -18.63
C ARG A 805 -9.59 14.71 -17.80
N ARG A 806 -8.29 14.52 -17.54
CA ARG A 806 -7.82 13.57 -16.52
C ARG A 806 -7.72 14.24 -15.16
N ILE A 807 -7.87 13.45 -14.10
CA ILE A 807 -7.73 13.92 -12.73
C ILE A 807 -6.31 14.41 -12.47
N GLN A 808 -6.19 15.59 -11.89
CA GLN A 808 -4.97 16.10 -11.29
C GLN A 808 -5.02 16.00 -9.77
N HIS A 809 -6.19 16.27 -9.17
CA HIS A 809 -6.42 16.18 -7.72
C HIS A 809 -7.70 15.39 -7.42
N GLY A 810 -7.54 14.26 -6.72
CA GLY A 810 -8.64 13.43 -6.19
C GLY A 810 -8.59 13.28 -4.65
N GLY A 811 -8.01 14.27 -3.94
CA GLY A 811 -7.54 14.16 -2.55
C GLY A 811 -6.00 14.07 -2.47
N VAL A 812 -5.43 14.20 -1.27
CA VAL A 812 -3.99 13.99 -1.00
C VAL A 812 -3.82 12.80 -0.06
N ILE A 813 -2.90 11.90 -0.39
CA ILE A 813 -2.50 10.78 0.47
C ILE A 813 -1.11 11.07 1.05
N VAL A 814 -1.01 11.06 2.38
CA VAL A 814 0.25 11.23 3.10
C VAL A 814 1.06 9.93 3.11
N GLY A 815 2.36 10.02 2.87
CA GLY A 815 3.30 8.91 2.76
C GLY A 815 3.41 8.29 1.37
N VAL A 816 2.46 8.56 0.46
CA VAL A 816 2.57 8.11 -0.94
C VAL A 816 3.72 8.85 -1.64
N ASN A 817 4.50 8.11 -2.42
CA ASN A 817 5.70 8.57 -3.11
C ASN A 817 6.74 9.24 -2.19
N GLY A 818 6.71 8.94 -0.89
CA GLY A 818 7.68 9.37 0.12
C GLY A 818 7.13 10.36 1.14
N MET A 819 6.42 11.41 0.71
CA MET A 819 5.93 12.49 1.59
C MET A 819 4.41 12.66 1.51
N ALA A 820 3.90 13.11 0.37
CA ALA A 820 2.47 13.16 0.07
C ALA A 820 2.28 13.35 -1.45
N ASP A 821 1.21 12.81 -2.02
CA ASP A 821 0.87 13.00 -3.44
C ASP A 821 -0.65 12.94 -3.66
N HIS A 822 -1.10 13.40 -4.82
CA HIS A 822 -2.51 13.42 -5.18
C HIS A 822 -3.05 12.02 -5.50
N ALA A 823 -4.18 11.67 -4.87
CA ALA A 823 -4.89 10.42 -5.16
C ALA A 823 -5.50 10.44 -6.57
N LEU A 824 -5.54 9.27 -7.23
CA LEU A 824 -6.23 9.04 -8.50
C LEU A 824 -5.73 9.94 -9.66
N ARG A 825 -4.54 10.52 -9.51
CA ARG A 825 -3.94 11.38 -10.52
C ARG A 825 -3.77 10.61 -11.83
N PHE A 826 -4.13 11.26 -12.93
CA PHE A 826 -4.17 10.75 -14.31
C PHE A 826 -5.30 9.78 -14.63
N GLU A 827 -6.15 9.41 -13.68
CA GLU A 827 -7.37 8.65 -13.98
C GLU A 827 -8.30 9.51 -14.86
N PRO A 828 -8.93 8.93 -15.90
CA PRO A 828 -9.91 9.65 -16.68
C PRO A 828 -11.15 9.92 -15.81
N VAL A 829 -11.77 11.08 -15.99
CA VAL A 829 -13.01 11.44 -15.27
C VAL A 829 -14.21 10.65 -15.81
N TRP A 830 -14.20 10.37 -17.11
CA TRP A 830 -15.24 9.60 -17.80
C TRP A 830 -14.63 8.38 -18.47
N ASN A 831 -15.38 7.27 -18.47
CA ASN A 831 -15.06 6.08 -19.24
C ASN A 831 -15.36 6.32 -20.73
N GLN A 832 -14.92 5.40 -21.60
CA GLN A 832 -15.10 5.52 -23.05
C GLN A 832 -16.57 5.50 -23.48
N ASP A 833 -17.44 4.85 -22.72
CA ASP A 833 -18.88 4.80 -22.93
C ASP A 833 -19.63 6.05 -22.41
N GLY A 834 -18.90 7.02 -21.85
CA GLY A 834 -19.45 8.24 -21.28
C GLY A 834 -19.91 8.13 -19.82
N SER A 835 -19.88 6.93 -19.22
CA SER A 835 -20.16 6.75 -17.79
C SER A 835 -19.07 7.41 -16.93
N ARG A 836 -19.41 7.76 -15.69
CA ARG A 836 -18.44 8.35 -14.75
C ARG A 836 -17.45 7.26 -14.32
N ASN A 837 -16.15 7.54 -14.41
CA ASN A 837 -15.15 6.66 -13.81
C ASN A 837 -15.32 6.69 -12.29
N LEU A 838 -15.58 5.52 -11.70
CA LEU A 838 -15.77 5.36 -10.26
C LEU A 838 -14.42 5.38 -9.51
N GLY A 839 -13.32 5.00 -10.17
CA GLY A 839 -12.05 4.78 -9.51
C GLY A 839 -12.07 3.60 -8.53
N TYR A 840 -10.98 3.40 -7.79
CA TYR A 840 -10.86 2.31 -6.81
C TYR A 840 -11.90 2.45 -5.70
N ASN A 841 -12.63 1.37 -5.40
CA ASN A 841 -13.75 1.35 -4.43
C ASN A 841 -14.77 2.49 -4.63
N ALA A 842 -14.98 2.93 -5.87
CA ALA A 842 -15.87 4.03 -6.21
C ALA A 842 -15.57 5.35 -5.47
N SER A 843 -14.29 5.60 -5.15
CA SER A 843 -13.89 6.78 -4.39
C SER A 843 -13.82 8.07 -5.21
N LEU A 844 -13.71 7.99 -6.55
CA LEU A 844 -13.44 9.16 -7.37
C LEU A 844 -14.58 10.20 -7.37
N PRO A 845 -15.85 9.83 -7.58
CA PRO A 845 -16.97 10.78 -7.54
C PRO A 845 -17.53 11.02 -6.13
N ALA A 846 -17.00 10.33 -5.11
CA ALA A 846 -17.52 10.40 -3.75
C ALA A 846 -17.14 11.71 -3.04
N VAL A 847 -17.98 12.14 -2.09
CA VAL A 847 -17.56 13.06 -1.04
C VAL A 847 -16.97 12.21 0.07
N ARG A 848 -15.74 12.47 0.52
CA ARG A 848 -15.10 11.65 1.57
C ARG A 848 -14.00 12.36 2.32
N ASP A 849 -13.69 11.82 3.48
CA ASP A 849 -12.58 12.25 4.32
C ASP A 849 -11.23 11.89 3.66
N PHE A 850 -10.29 12.83 3.75
CA PHE A 850 -8.88 12.66 3.43
C PHE A 850 -8.04 13.32 4.52
N SER A 851 -6.74 12.99 4.58
CA SER A 851 -5.81 13.66 5.50
C SER A 851 -5.48 15.08 5.03
N ALA A 852 -5.51 15.32 3.72
CA ALA A 852 -5.29 16.63 3.13
C ALA A 852 -5.98 16.80 1.77
N VAL A 853 -6.20 18.07 1.42
CA VAL A 853 -6.64 18.54 0.09
C VAL A 853 -5.70 19.67 -0.35
N THR A 854 -5.74 20.03 -1.64
CA THR A 854 -4.82 21.06 -2.15
C THR A 854 -5.38 22.47 -2.08
N ALA A 855 -4.53 23.45 -1.74
CA ALA A 855 -4.89 24.87 -1.77
C ALA A 855 -4.97 25.46 -3.20
N ALA A 856 -4.76 24.65 -4.25
CA ALA A 856 -5.08 25.08 -5.61
C ALA A 856 -6.57 25.43 -5.77
N CYS A 857 -7.46 24.78 -5.00
CA CYS A 857 -8.83 25.21 -4.76
C CYS A 857 -9.34 24.58 -3.45
N MET A 858 -9.24 25.34 -2.33
CA MET A 858 -9.62 24.86 -0.99
C MET A 858 -10.43 25.90 -0.24
N MET A 859 -11.66 25.53 0.15
CA MET A 859 -12.54 26.35 0.98
C MET A 859 -12.44 25.93 2.45
N MET A 860 -12.48 26.89 3.37
CA MET A 860 -12.55 26.60 4.79
C MET A 860 -13.30 27.68 5.59
N PRO A 861 -13.89 27.33 6.75
CA PRO A 861 -14.40 28.31 7.69
C PRO A 861 -13.29 29.23 8.19
N ARG A 862 -13.58 30.54 8.24
CA ARG A 862 -12.63 31.54 8.70
C ARG A 862 -12.17 31.28 10.14
N ALA A 863 -13.09 30.91 11.01
CA ALA A 863 -12.81 30.62 12.41
C ALA A 863 -11.79 29.48 12.59
N VAL A 864 -11.85 28.44 11.75
CA VAL A 864 -10.91 27.32 11.78
C VAL A 864 -9.52 27.78 11.33
N PHE A 865 -9.43 28.62 10.30
CA PHE A 865 -8.15 29.18 9.84
C PHE A 865 -7.46 29.98 10.96
N ASP A 866 -8.21 30.82 11.67
CA ASP A 866 -7.68 31.62 12.77
C ASP A 866 -7.31 30.73 13.98
N GLU A 867 -8.10 29.69 14.28
CA GLU A 867 -7.84 28.74 15.37
C GLU A 867 -6.51 28.00 15.21
N VAL A 868 -6.23 27.50 14.00
CA VAL A 868 -5.01 26.73 13.72
C VAL A 868 -3.80 27.61 13.39
N GLY A 869 -3.97 28.93 13.38
CA GLY A 869 -2.90 29.91 13.13
C GLY A 869 -2.55 30.14 11.66
N GLY A 870 -3.44 29.78 10.73
CA GLY A 870 -3.24 29.94 9.29
C GLY A 870 -2.15 29.04 8.69
N PHE A 871 -1.62 29.41 7.52
CA PHE A 871 -0.52 28.66 6.90
C PHE A 871 0.79 28.82 7.69
N ASN A 872 1.62 27.78 7.71
CA ASN A 872 3.00 27.89 8.18
C ASN A 872 3.87 28.44 7.05
N ASP A 873 4.38 29.66 7.21
CA ASP A 873 5.24 30.34 6.23
C ASP A 873 6.66 29.77 6.13
N GLY A 874 6.99 28.77 6.95
CA GLY A 874 8.17 27.91 6.77
C GLY A 874 8.07 26.93 5.59
N TYR A 875 6.88 26.77 4.98
CA TYR A 875 6.66 26.01 3.75
C TYR A 875 6.41 26.97 2.59
N ALA A 876 7.48 27.35 1.88
CA ALA A 876 7.39 28.42 0.90
C ALA A 876 6.70 27.99 -0.41
N VAL A 877 6.93 26.74 -0.84
CA VAL A 877 6.48 26.26 -2.16
C VAL A 877 5.67 24.97 -2.06
N GLY A 878 6.21 23.92 -1.45
CA GLY A 878 5.57 22.61 -1.30
C GLY A 878 4.96 22.40 0.08
N PHE A 879 3.98 21.51 0.16
CA PHE A 879 3.34 21.02 1.40
C PHE A 879 2.69 22.05 2.34
N ASN A 880 2.65 23.34 2.00
CA ASN A 880 1.98 24.35 2.82
C ASN A 880 0.49 24.03 3.06
N ASP A 881 -0.20 23.51 2.05
CA ASP A 881 -1.59 23.07 2.13
C ASP A 881 -1.75 21.79 2.95
N THR A 882 -0.82 20.85 2.78
CA THR A 882 -0.81 19.56 3.47
C THR A 882 -0.51 19.74 4.95
N ASP A 883 0.46 20.58 5.32
CA ASP A 883 0.73 21.00 6.71
C ASP A 883 -0.52 21.63 7.36
N LEU A 884 -1.15 22.59 6.68
CA LEU A 884 -2.37 23.24 7.17
C LEU A 884 -3.48 22.20 7.40
N CYS A 885 -3.73 21.31 6.45
CA CYS A 885 -4.72 20.25 6.58
C CYS A 885 -4.42 19.31 7.77
N LEU A 886 -3.17 18.90 7.94
CA LEU A 886 -2.79 18.02 9.03
C LEU A 886 -2.95 18.69 10.41
N ARG A 887 -2.67 19.99 10.53
CA ARG A 887 -2.96 20.76 11.75
C ARG A 887 -4.46 20.92 12.02
N ILE A 888 -5.27 21.13 10.97
CA ILE A 888 -6.74 21.13 11.07
C ILE A 888 -7.25 19.78 11.58
N GLY A 889 -6.71 18.68 11.05
CA GLY A 889 -7.01 17.33 11.52
C GLY A 889 -6.62 17.09 12.98
N GLN A 890 -5.44 17.57 13.41
CA GLN A 890 -5.00 17.50 14.81
C GLN A 890 -5.89 18.31 15.77
N ALA A 891 -6.51 19.40 15.29
CA ALA A 891 -7.50 20.17 16.04
C ALA A 891 -8.87 19.48 16.12
N GLY A 892 -9.05 18.32 15.46
CA GLY A 892 -10.26 17.50 15.53
C GLY A 892 -11.29 17.76 14.43
N TYR A 893 -10.92 18.54 13.40
CA TYR A 893 -11.80 18.81 12.26
C TYR A 893 -11.56 17.82 11.12
N LYS A 894 -12.61 17.57 10.33
CA LYS A 894 -12.56 16.76 9.11
C LYS A 894 -12.07 17.57 7.91
N LEU A 895 -11.34 16.94 7.01
CA LEU A 895 -11.01 17.48 5.70
C LEU A 895 -11.77 16.68 4.64
N LEU A 896 -12.59 17.34 3.84
CA LEU A 896 -13.42 16.69 2.83
C LEU A 896 -12.89 16.95 1.43
N TYR A 897 -12.84 15.90 0.63
CA TYR A 897 -12.74 15.99 -0.82
C TYR A 897 -14.15 15.86 -1.42
N ASP A 898 -14.52 16.75 -2.32
CA ASP A 898 -15.75 16.69 -3.13
C ASP A 898 -15.44 16.26 -4.56
N GLY A 899 -15.66 14.97 -4.86
CA GLY A 899 -15.43 14.40 -6.19
C GLY A 899 -16.49 14.74 -7.25
N ARG A 900 -17.52 15.50 -6.87
CA ARG A 900 -18.61 15.92 -7.78
C ARG A 900 -18.41 17.31 -8.36
N THR A 901 -17.78 18.21 -7.62
CA THR A 901 -17.39 19.51 -8.17
C THR A 901 -16.15 19.29 -9.04
N LEU A 902 -16.26 19.60 -10.33
CA LEU A 902 -15.19 19.42 -11.31
C LEU A 902 -14.73 20.79 -11.81
N LEU A 903 -13.49 21.17 -11.52
CA LEU A 903 -12.87 22.38 -12.05
C LEU A 903 -11.65 22.01 -12.90
N PHE A 904 -11.32 22.83 -13.90
CA PHE A 904 -10.05 22.69 -14.59
C PHE A 904 -8.96 23.42 -13.82
N HIS A 905 -7.78 22.84 -13.78
CA HIS A 905 -6.55 23.49 -13.36
C HIS A 905 -5.60 23.40 -14.54
N HIS A 906 -5.45 24.50 -15.27
CA HIS A 906 -4.73 24.56 -16.53
C HIS A 906 -3.22 24.56 -16.37
N GLU A 907 -2.70 23.88 -15.35
CA GLU A 907 -1.28 23.76 -15.05
C GLU A 907 -0.53 23.31 -16.31
N SER A 908 0.01 24.27 -17.07
CA SER A 908 0.46 24.05 -18.43
C SER A 908 1.90 24.49 -18.58
N VAL A 909 2.72 23.55 -19.04
CA VAL A 909 3.88 23.82 -19.91
C VAL A 909 5.10 24.49 -19.26
N THR A 910 4.96 25.28 -18.19
CA THR A 910 6.10 25.91 -17.49
C THR A 910 6.56 25.15 -16.25
N ARG A 911 5.63 24.48 -15.54
CA ARG A 911 5.96 23.58 -14.43
C ARG A 911 6.36 22.18 -14.88
N ILE A 912 5.88 21.68 -16.01
CA ILE A 912 6.27 20.35 -16.53
C ILE A 912 7.78 20.32 -16.88
N ALA A 913 8.33 21.43 -17.36
CA ALA A 913 9.78 21.62 -17.54
C ALA A 913 10.56 21.81 -16.22
N LYS A 914 9.86 22.06 -15.10
CA LYS A 914 10.43 22.31 -13.75
C LYS A 914 9.99 21.29 -12.69
N ALA A 915 9.21 20.26 -13.05
CA ALA A 915 8.72 19.21 -12.15
C ALA A 915 9.84 18.34 -11.58
N GLN A 916 11.09 18.65 -11.95
CA GLN A 916 12.34 18.16 -11.38
C GLN A 916 12.86 18.98 -10.19
N LEU A 917 12.24 20.10 -9.82
CA LEU A 917 12.62 20.81 -8.59
C LEU A 917 11.86 20.20 -7.41
N LYS A 918 12.37 19.07 -6.91
CA LYS A 918 12.18 18.73 -5.48
C LYS A 918 12.57 19.97 -4.68
N HIS A 919 11.75 20.37 -3.71
CA HIS A 919 12.08 21.45 -2.79
C HIS A 919 12.71 20.80 -1.56
N PRO A 920 14.03 20.53 -1.53
CA PRO A 920 14.60 19.60 -0.57
C PRO A 920 14.49 20.16 0.86
N GLU A 921 14.38 21.48 0.99
CA GLU A 921 14.11 22.17 2.25
C GLU A 921 12.68 21.90 2.75
N ASP A 922 11.66 22.07 1.91
CA ASP A 922 10.26 21.77 2.25
C ASP A 922 10.07 20.26 2.49
N ASP A 923 10.69 19.39 1.68
CA ASP A 923 10.69 17.92 1.88
C ASP A 923 11.28 17.55 3.26
N ALA A 924 12.45 18.09 3.59
CA ALA A 924 13.12 17.82 4.86
C ALA A 924 12.38 18.43 6.06
N HIS A 925 11.69 19.56 5.85
CA HIS A 925 10.83 20.18 6.85
C HIS A 925 9.60 19.30 7.10
N PHE A 926 8.89 18.88 6.04
CA PHE A 926 7.73 18.01 6.12
C PHE A 926 8.05 16.67 6.77
N GLN A 927 9.15 16.03 6.37
CA GLN A 927 9.60 14.77 6.97
C GLN A 927 9.85 14.92 8.48
N ARG A 928 10.41 16.05 8.91
CA ARG A 928 10.71 16.30 10.33
C ARG A 928 9.46 16.57 11.14
N ASP A 929 8.58 17.43 10.65
CA ASP A 929 7.41 17.90 11.38
C ASP A 929 6.32 16.81 11.46
N TRP A 930 6.25 15.96 10.44
CA TRP A 930 5.20 14.95 10.27
C TRP A 930 5.73 13.51 10.31
N GLU A 931 6.94 13.27 10.84
CA GLU A 931 7.56 11.93 10.96
C GLU A 931 6.60 10.89 11.57
N ALA A 932 5.88 11.29 12.63
CA ALA A 932 4.93 10.41 13.32
C ALA A 932 3.74 10.02 12.44
N VAL A 933 3.22 10.95 11.63
CA VAL A 933 2.11 10.70 10.70
C VAL A 933 2.59 9.83 9.55
N LEU A 934 3.76 10.13 8.97
CA LEU A 934 4.38 9.32 7.92
C LEU A 934 4.63 7.87 8.39
N SER A 935 5.09 7.71 9.64
CA SER A 935 5.37 6.39 10.23
C SER A 935 4.09 5.62 10.55
N ALA A 936 3.03 6.30 10.99
CA ALA A 936 1.73 5.69 11.25
C ALA A 936 1.00 5.29 9.97
N GLY A 937 1.26 6.00 8.87
CA GLY A 937 0.57 5.87 7.59
C GLY A 937 -0.76 6.65 7.57
N ASP A 938 -1.18 7.06 6.38
CA ASP A 938 -2.41 7.81 6.19
C ASP A 938 -3.65 6.96 6.57
N PRO A 939 -4.49 7.42 7.51
CA PRO A 939 -5.67 6.68 7.95
C PRO A 939 -6.69 6.46 6.81
N PHE A 940 -6.74 7.35 5.81
CA PHE A 940 -7.67 7.28 4.69
C PHE A 940 -7.10 6.57 3.45
N TYR A 941 -5.93 5.94 3.58
CA TYR A 941 -5.33 5.08 2.56
C TYR A 941 -4.98 3.69 3.10
N SER A 942 -5.54 2.62 2.54
CA SER A 942 -5.38 1.28 3.11
C SER A 942 -3.92 0.82 3.14
N PRO A 943 -3.43 0.21 4.23
CA PRO A 943 -2.06 -0.25 4.34
C PRO A 943 -1.83 -1.57 3.56
N LEU A 944 -2.89 -2.14 2.98
CA LEU A 944 -2.84 -3.23 2.01
C LEU A 944 -2.50 -2.75 0.60
N LEU A 945 -2.43 -1.44 0.38
CA LEU A 945 -2.09 -0.84 -0.91
C LEU A 945 -0.64 -0.33 -0.94
N GLU A 946 -0.06 -0.27 -2.15
CA GLU A 946 1.31 0.21 -2.38
C GLU A 946 1.41 1.72 -2.18
N LEU A 947 2.45 2.17 -1.46
CA LEU A 947 2.74 3.60 -1.31
C LEU A 947 3.51 4.19 -2.51
N TYR A 948 3.81 3.38 -3.53
CA TYR A 948 4.51 3.81 -4.74
C TYR A 948 3.56 3.78 -5.93
N GLY A 949 3.32 4.95 -6.52
CA GLY A 949 2.27 5.14 -7.51
C GLY A 949 0.90 5.33 -6.85
N ALA A 950 0.16 6.36 -7.24
CA ALA A 950 -1.18 6.64 -6.71
C ALA A 950 -2.26 5.73 -7.33
N ASP A 951 -1.88 4.53 -7.80
CA ASP A 951 -2.66 3.67 -8.68
C ASP A 951 -3.35 2.50 -7.95
N HIS A 952 -3.35 2.55 -6.60
CA HIS A 952 -4.04 1.64 -5.68
C HIS A 952 -3.74 0.15 -5.93
N LYS A 953 -2.48 -0.17 -6.25
CA LYS A 953 -2.02 -1.56 -6.34
C LYS A 953 -2.00 -2.22 -4.97
N LEU A 954 -2.29 -3.53 -4.93
CA LEU A 954 -2.13 -4.34 -3.73
C LEU A 954 -0.64 -4.53 -3.42
N ARG A 955 -0.26 -4.33 -2.17
CA ARG A 955 1.11 -4.51 -1.69
C ARG A 955 1.47 -5.98 -1.64
N LEU A 956 2.51 -6.38 -2.38
CA LEU A 956 2.96 -7.78 -2.50
C LEU A 956 3.95 -8.25 -1.41
N GLY A 957 4.14 -7.49 -0.32
CA GLY A 957 5.11 -7.79 0.75
C GLY A 957 4.60 -7.47 2.15
N PRO A 958 5.36 -7.84 3.21
CA PRO A 958 4.95 -7.66 4.61
C PRO A 958 4.62 -6.19 4.90
N CYS A 959 3.50 -5.97 5.59
CA CYS A 959 3.03 -4.65 5.96
C CYS A 959 3.64 -4.21 7.30
N ALA A 960 4.15 -2.98 7.36
CA ALA A 960 4.83 -2.45 8.54
C ALA A 960 3.89 -2.29 9.76
N SER A 961 2.58 -2.13 9.54
CA SER A 961 1.58 -2.08 10.62
C SER A 961 0.18 -2.37 10.07
N LEU A 962 -0.43 -3.47 10.53
CA LEU A 962 -1.84 -3.80 10.31
C LEU A 962 -2.68 -3.45 11.54
N ALA A 963 -2.29 -2.39 12.25
CA ALA A 963 -3.02 -1.89 13.39
C ALA A 963 -4.43 -1.42 12.96
N PRO A 964 -5.49 -1.82 13.68
CA PRO A 964 -6.81 -1.22 13.51
C PRO A 964 -6.79 0.31 13.57
N ARG A 965 -7.60 0.94 12.73
CA ARG A 965 -7.74 2.40 12.62
C ARG A 965 -9.05 2.82 13.24
N VAL A 966 -9.02 3.71 14.22
CA VAL A 966 -10.19 4.09 15.02
C VAL A 966 -10.57 5.53 14.72
N VAL A 967 -11.85 5.76 14.46
CA VAL A 967 -12.43 7.08 14.24
C VAL A 967 -13.49 7.32 15.31
N ALA A 968 -13.38 8.42 16.05
CA ALA A 968 -14.41 8.85 16.98
C ALA A 968 -15.64 9.34 16.21
N VAL A 969 -16.82 8.96 16.67
CA VAL A 969 -18.09 9.37 16.08
C VAL A 969 -18.76 10.37 17.00
N THR A 970 -18.96 11.58 16.48
CA THR A 970 -19.67 12.65 17.19
C THR A 970 -20.87 13.07 16.34
N MET A 971 -21.93 12.26 16.36
CA MET A 971 -23.18 12.61 15.67
C MET A 971 -24.08 13.39 16.62
N GLY A 972 -24.36 14.65 16.32
CA GLY A 972 -25.63 15.30 16.68
C GLY A 972 -26.03 15.43 18.16
N ARG A 973 -25.13 15.23 19.15
CA ARG A 973 -25.33 15.83 20.47
C ARG A 973 -24.98 17.31 20.34
N THR A 974 -26.00 18.14 20.14
CA THR A 974 -25.92 19.60 20.19
C THR A 974 -25.21 20.05 21.46
N ALA A 975 -23.89 20.23 21.38
CA ALA A 975 -23.19 21.13 22.27
C ALA A 975 -23.57 22.54 21.80
N LEU A 976 -24.64 23.08 22.40
CA LEU A 976 -24.77 24.53 22.50
C LEU A 976 -23.42 25.07 23.00
N PRO A 977 -22.89 26.17 22.43
CA PRO A 977 -21.68 26.77 22.96
C PRO A 977 -21.98 27.20 24.40
N THR A 978 -21.54 26.40 25.37
CA THR A 978 -21.46 26.86 26.74
C THR A 978 -20.47 27.99 26.74
N GLN A 979 -20.99 29.19 27.03
CA GLN A 979 -20.21 30.39 27.29
C GLN A 979 -18.92 30.04 28.02
N ALA A 980 -17.81 30.55 27.51
CA ALA A 980 -16.50 30.47 28.11
C ALA A 980 -16.58 30.78 29.62
N SER A 981 -16.52 29.75 30.45
CA SER A 981 -16.08 29.91 31.84
C SER A 981 -14.61 29.54 31.88
N GLY A 982 -13.77 30.58 31.92
CA GLY A 982 -12.33 30.45 31.90
C GLY A 982 -11.83 29.64 33.09
N LYS A 983 -11.43 28.40 32.84
CA LYS A 983 -10.46 27.69 33.67
C LYS A 983 -9.50 26.90 32.78
N LYS A 984 -8.28 27.44 32.65
CA LYS A 984 -7.13 26.77 32.04
C LYS A 984 -6.93 25.37 32.66
N PRO A 985 -6.61 24.34 31.88
CA PRO A 985 -6.19 23.05 32.42
C PRO A 985 -4.84 23.23 33.14
N ARG A 986 -4.74 22.78 34.39
CA ARG A 986 -3.46 22.71 35.13
C ARG A 986 -2.58 21.60 34.53
N PRO A 987 -1.28 21.82 34.31
CA PRO A 987 -0.39 20.80 33.78
C PRO A 987 -0.11 19.70 34.83
N ALA A 988 0.00 18.47 34.35
CA ALA A 988 0.27 17.27 35.13
C ALA A 988 1.57 17.39 35.95
N ARG A 989 1.47 17.10 37.25
CA ARG A 989 2.60 17.07 38.19
C ARG A 989 3.50 15.87 37.87
N ARG A 990 4.76 16.16 37.51
CA ARG A 990 5.87 15.20 37.52
C ARG A 990 6.05 14.64 38.94
N THR A 991 5.96 13.32 39.08
CA THR A 991 6.42 12.60 40.27
C THR A 991 7.92 12.34 40.15
N SER A 992 8.74 13.11 40.89
CA SER A 992 10.12 12.76 41.22
C SER A 992 10.16 12.36 42.70
N GLY A 993 10.53 11.12 42.99
CA GLY A 993 10.74 10.66 44.35
C GLY A 993 12.12 11.08 44.88
N VAL A 994 12.17 11.44 46.17
CA VAL A 994 13.34 11.24 47.05
C VAL A 994 12.82 11.00 48.48
N ARG A 995 13.34 9.94 49.10
CA ARG A 995 13.18 9.51 50.50
C ARG A 995 13.80 10.52 51.48
N ALA A 996 13.23 10.67 52.69
CA ALA A 996 13.88 10.31 53.96
C ALA A 996 13.06 10.72 55.22
N ARG A 997 12.78 9.69 56.04
CA ARG A 997 12.79 9.61 57.52
C ARG A 997 12.36 10.82 58.38
N ALA A 998 11.36 10.60 59.23
CA ALA A 998 11.59 10.48 60.68
C ALA A 998 10.41 9.78 61.40
N THR A 999 10.80 8.92 62.33
CA THR A 999 10.07 8.09 63.31
C THR A 999 9.26 8.86 64.34
N ALA A 1000 8.12 8.29 64.79
CA ALA A 1000 7.77 8.07 66.20
C ALA A 1000 6.37 7.41 66.31
N GLY A 1001 6.25 6.32 67.09
CA GLY A 1001 4.99 5.67 67.46
C GLY A 1001 4.88 4.24 66.98
#